data_AF-A0A518BK23-F1
#
_entry.id   AF-A0A518BK23-F1
#
_cell.length_a   1.000
_cell.length_b   1.000
_cell.length_c   1.000
_cell.angle_alpha   90.00
_cell.angle_beta   90.00
_cell.angle_gamma   90.00
#
_symmetry.space_group_name_H-M   'P 1'
#
loop_
_entity.id
_entity.type
_entity.pdbx_description
1 polymer ?
#
loop_
_entity_poly.entity_id
_entity_poly.type
_entity_poly.pdbx_seq_one_letter_code
_entity_poly.pdbx_strand_id
1 'polypeptide(L)'
;MTLPRLGRSAIRRSLTLLALLLPTGVAAAQDRELPPAQPVSPAPAGAWTVEGGNPARSRGSTAVAPSRPPTLTWSFEAKGEMVGEPLVWGDRVVVVDRTGPDRQSFSVLDRQTGERLGAEVQLRSVKDAAPTLWGDRLVVREGDSLLGFSIGPRGPRRTWRVSVEGELGRPLLVDETIYFVVGGALVAQTFGRRDPEWTSGRDFTGPLALRDGELAGLQQRQNGLWYSARVDPRSGDARNWRILIDPGDSIGEADDAMIIPLDGGECVMTAGPIGLGSTPTRSVVVIGGDQQATGTVQYSGVDQQSAPALCGDGWLTLEGEQGKSRWILMTSLESGVRLTTGAVHASLLERSSSAAVTPSLLYFAGLAVDPTTLEVLWGIPTHGAMIPMDRGLLVAREDRSGVEAWLEQRDLAARPIDPRGLAQGNWSAQDAVAVTGDGEVVRGDFELQTGADGPVLAQTDGRRKESWPLASVLLIGTDDELVYASGRRSLFDACALLALEAQREALEDIADRIPRSRDPELIEQALTLAASLGADEKLLERLQRAADKAAAQTRKPKPEDSAELSAELSALGRVPARVLWDWSERVPADFDGRDAVQWGLVRELLKADPADDRARQWLAQRLPEGAELVGEGEILLDWMDYLAATRRIPVELIDSPRSESADLTLDQRRVGRAGTGWRNDLVGVRSPELLVVTPLDAPGSLSTILAQGELMVETLDSWFAGFEPVRTARPSLELHVYSSRAEYLRVSQQGGHAGLSWTAGHFDPGANLSRLFVPTGEGGFERALATFLHELTHHWLDSRCPAFSGDQARVVDADQSGYWIVEGFACIAEGLVLDVDRWEAQVGARLGERLALAASCGPEQLIPWEQLFSQTQVGMGTLVGQEPQPIAVPLQLGWLRTADRVALFYAQSAAAARYLFEAEDGRHRRALLEYVVAFYTGDRARLDVQKAFGLSPQELGARVLAWSREQVALRMGQR
;
A
#
# COMPACT_ATOMS: atom_id res chain seq x y z
N MET A 1 -35.70 48.45 33.80
CA MET A 1 -37.09 47.99 33.98
C MET A 1 -37.09 46.86 35.02
N THR A 2 -37.95 46.98 36.03
CA THR A 2 -38.48 45.93 36.95
C THR A 2 -37.64 44.68 37.30
N LEU A 3 -37.10 44.68 38.53
CA LEU A 3 -37.12 43.55 39.50
C LEU A 3 -38.47 43.60 40.29
N PRO A 4 -38.85 42.69 41.24
CA PRO A 4 -38.12 41.58 41.88
C PRO A 4 -38.91 40.25 42.14
N ARG A 5 -38.30 39.37 42.95
CA ARG A 5 -38.73 38.06 43.52
C ARG A 5 -40.12 37.97 44.19
N LEU A 6 -40.70 36.75 44.21
CA LEU A 6 -41.21 35.93 45.36
C LEU A 6 -42.02 34.72 44.81
N GLY A 7 -42.19 33.56 45.48
CA GLY A 7 -41.75 33.10 46.81
C GLY A 7 -41.95 31.57 47.01
N ARG A 8 -41.75 31.06 48.24
CA ARG A 8 -41.88 29.63 48.62
C ARG A 8 -43.11 29.37 49.51
N SER A 9 -43.90 28.34 49.22
CA SER A 9 -44.68 27.42 50.10
C SER A 9 -45.84 26.84 49.26
N ALA A 10 -46.40 25.64 49.45
CA ALA A 10 -46.18 24.50 50.36
C ALA A 10 -46.40 23.21 49.50
N ILE A 11 -46.32 21.94 49.92
CA ILE A 11 -46.78 21.26 51.15
C ILE A 11 -45.91 20.00 51.39
N ARG A 12 -45.37 19.86 52.60
CA ARG A 12 -45.01 18.53 53.16
C ARG A 12 -46.29 17.94 53.77
N ARG A 13 -46.76 16.78 53.28
CA ARG A 13 -47.54 15.72 53.98
C ARG A 13 -48.20 14.80 52.96
N SER A 14 -47.66 13.59 52.82
CA SER A 14 -48.37 12.33 52.50
C SER A 14 -47.34 11.19 52.43
N LEU A 15 -46.92 10.73 53.59
CA LEU A 15 -46.29 9.43 53.81
C LEU A 15 -47.28 8.58 54.59
N THR A 16 -47.23 7.26 54.40
CA THR A 16 -48.05 6.19 55.04
C THR A 16 -49.35 5.83 54.29
N LEU A 17 -49.59 4.50 54.17
CA LEU A 17 -50.63 3.80 53.40
C LEU A 17 -50.59 3.89 51.85
N LEU A 18 -49.74 3.05 51.24
CA LEU A 18 -50.25 2.01 50.33
C LEU A 18 -49.23 0.84 50.17
N ALA A 19 -49.02 0.09 51.24
CA ALA A 19 -48.30 -1.18 51.19
C ALA A 19 -49.33 -2.32 51.13
N LEU A 20 -49.64 -2.82 49.93
CA LEU A 20 -50.30 -4.12 49.65
C LEU A 20 -50.56 -4.25 48.13
N LEU A 21 -49.57 -4.74 47.39
CA LEU A 21 -49.69 -5.50 46.12
C LEU A 21 -48.28 -5.91 45.69
N LEU A 22 -47.89 -7.15 46.02
CA LEU A 22 -46.62 -7.75 45.61
C LEU A 22 -46.78 -8.44 44.26
N PRO A 23 -45.97 -8.11 43.24
CA PRO A 23 -45.48 -9.09 42.29
C PRO A 23 -44.28 -9.83 42.91
N THR A 24 -44.12 -11.09 42.51
CA THR A 24 -42.98 -11.96 42.86
C THR A 24 -41.63 -11.33 42.54
N GLY A 25 -40.64 -11.57 43.41
CA GLY A 25 -39.32 -10.95 43.30
C GLY A 25 -38.59 -11.33 42.02
N VAL A 26 -38.37 -10.33 41.16
CA VAL A 26 -37.21 -10.33 40.26
C VAL A 26 -35.99 -10.10 41.14
N ALA A 27 -35.07 -11.06 41.18
CA ALA A 27 -33.77 -10.83 41.78
C ALA A 27 -33.11 -9.68 40.99
N ALA A 28 -32.81 -8.58 41.68
CA ALA A 28 -31.97 -7.55 41.10
C ALA A 28 -30.59 -8.17 40.88
N ALA A 29 -30.34 -8.63 39.66
CA ALA A 29 -29.00 -8.92 39.20
C ALA A 29 -28.21 -7.63 39.44
N GLN A 30 -27.18 -7.71 40.28
CA GLN A 30 -26.22 -6.63 40.36
C GLN A 30 -25.58 -6.57 38.98
N ASP A 31 -25.69 -5.43 38.31
CA ASP A 31 -24.95 -5.15 37.08
C ASP A 31 -23.47 -5.28 37.41
N ARG A 32 -22.91 -6.47 37.16
CA ARG A 32 -21.49 -6.69 37.11
C ARG A 32 -21.04 -5.99 35.84
N GLU A 33 -20.38 -4.85 36.00
CA GLU A 33 -19.55 -4.29 34.94
C GLU A 33 -18.63 -5.42 34.46
N LEU A 34 -18.85 -5.84 33.21
CA LEU A 34 -18.00 -6.82 32.55
C LEU A 34 -16.62 -6.16 32.36
N PRO A 35 -15.51 -6.91 32.57
CA PRO A 35 -14.20 -6.36 32.31
C PRO A 35 -14.08 -5.93 30.84
N PRO A 36 -13.37 -4.82 30.55
CA PRO A 36 -13.26 -4.25 29.21
C PRO A 36 -12.78 -5.27 28.17
N ALA A 37 -13.22 -5.05 26.93
CA ALA A 37 -12.96 -5.94 25.81
C ALA A 37 -11.45 -5.95 25.47
N GLN A 38 -10.79 -7.10 25.61
CA GLN A 38 -9.54 -7.34 24.90
C GLN A 38 -9.83 -7.17 23.41
N PRO A 39 -9.01 -6.39 22.68
CA PRO A 39 -9.18 -6.26 21.23
C PRO A 39 -8.95 -7.62 20.58
N VAL A 40 -9.82 -7.94 19.63
CA VAL A 40 -9.64 -9.11 18.75
C VAL A 40 -8.37 -8.93 17.92
N SER A 41 -7.62 -10.01 17.73
CA SER A 41 -6.40 -9.99 16.90
C SER A 41 -6.72 -9.56 15.46
N PRO A 42 -5.97 -8.63 14.84
CA PRO A 42 -6.12 -8.36 13.42
C PRO A 42 -5.62 -9.56 12.59
N ALA A 43 -6.27 -9.84 11.46
CA ALA A 43 -5.76 -10.82 10.51
C ALA A 43 -4.42 -10.35 9.92
N PRO A 44 -3.45 -11.25 9.66
CA PRO A 44 -2.14 -10.86 9.15
C PRO A 44 -2.19 -10.35 7.70
N ALA A 45 -1.14 -9.66 7.29
CA ALA A 45 -0.95 -9.19 5.91
C ALA A 45 -1.12 -10.35 4.90
N GLY A 46 -1.90 -10.12 3.84
CA GLY A 46 -2.17 -11.13 2.81
C GLY A 46 -3.21 -12.19 3.16
N ALA A 47 -3.90 -12.11 4.31
CA ALA A 47 -4.97 -13.03 4.66
C ALA A 47 -6.33 -12.66 4.00
N TRP A 48 -7.11 -13.69 3.68
CA TRP A 48 -8.48 -13.60 3.16
C TRP A 48 -9.32 -14.67 3.88
N THR A 49 -10.05 -14.27 4.92
CA THR A 49 -10.57 -15.20 5.97
C THR A 49 -11.98 -15.73 5.70
N VAL A 50 -12.74 -15.10 4.81
CA VAL A 50 -14.12 -15.42 4.41
C VAL A 50 -14.35 -14.97 2.96
N GLU A 51 -15.48 -15.35 2.35
CA GLU A 51 -15.95 -14.76 1.09
C GLU A 51 -16.25 -13.26 1.27
N GLY A 52 -15.84 -12.42 0.30
CA GLY A 52 -15.80 -10.96 0.45
C GLY A 52 -14.80 -10.52 1.53
N GLY A 53 -13.76 -11.32 1.74
CA GLY A 53 -12.90 -11.31 2.92
C GLY A 53 -12.05 -10.06 3.05
N ASN A 54 -11.85 -9.65 4.29
CA ASN A 54 -10.89 -8.65 4.74
C ASN A 54 -11.26 -7.14 4.70
N PRO A 55 -11.02 -6.33 3.64
CA PRO A 55 -11.06 -4.87 3.77
C PRO A 55 -12.42 -4.35 4.19
N ALA A 56 -13.50 -5.02 3.75
CA ALA A 56 -14.86 -4.66 4.08
C ALA A 56 -15.36 -5.25 5.42
N ARG A 57 -14.65 -6.21 6.06
CA ARG A 57 -15.26 -7.05 7.12
C ARG A 57 -14.36 -7.49 8.29
N SER A 58 -13.05 -7.20 8.30
CA SER A 58 -12.14 -7.64 9.39
C SER A 58 -10.85 -6.82 9.59
N ARG A 59 -10.82 -5.55 9.12
CA ARG A 59 -9.62 -4.70 8.91
C ARG A 59 -8.66 -5.28 7.87
N GLY A 60 -8.71 -4.69 6.68
CA GLY A 60 -8.11 -5.20 5.45
C GLY A 60 -6.64 -5.63 5.52
N SER A 61 -6.37 -6.63 4.68
CA SER A 61 -5.03 -7.12 4.37
C SER A 61 -4.08 -5.96 4.08
N THR A 62 -3.04 -5.82 4.89
CA THR A 62 -1.92 -4.88 4.65
C THR A 62 -0.96 -5.37 3.56
N ALA A 63 -1.45 -6.23 2.65
CA ALA A 63 -0.70 -6.64 1.46
C ALA A 63 -0.35 -5.41 0.60
N VAL A 64 0.94 -5.29 0.30
CA VAL A 64 1.50 -4.25 -0.55
C VAL A 64 1.52 -4.74 -2.00
N ALA A 65 1.42 -3.81 -2.95
CA ALA A 65 1.45 -4.09 -4.37
C ALA A 65 2.75 -4.80 -4.78
N PRO A 66 2.67 -5.83 -5.63
CA PRO A 66 3.72 -6.07 -6.61
C PRO A 66 4.07 -4.76 -7.32
N SER A 67 5.33 -4.36 -7.23
CA SER A 67 5.87 -3.11 -7.82
C SER A 67 5.81 -3.11 -9.36
N ARG A 68 5.64 -4.30 -9.93
CA ARG A 68 5.57 -4.62 -11.35
C ARG A 68 4.40 -5.59 -11.55
N PRO A 69 3.87 -5.76 -12.78
CA PRO A 69 2.87 -6.80 -13.05
C PRO A 69 3.40 -8.16 -12.56
N PRO A 70 2.68 -8.87 -11.67
CA PRO A 70 3.10 -10.18 -11.22
C PRO A 70 3.02 -11.20 -12.37
N THR A 71 3.69 -12.34 -12.21
CA THR A 71 3.69 -13.42 -13.21
C THR A 71 2.90 -14.62 -12.73
N LEU A 72 2.10 -15.21 -13.63
CA LEU A 72 1.45 -16.49 -13.38
C LEU A 72 2.50 -17.52 -12.96
N THR A 73 2.41 -17.97 -11.72
CA THR A 73 3.36 -18.91 -11.10
C THR A 73 2.80 -20.32 -11.06
N TRP A 74 1.50 -20.45 -10.74
CA TRP A 74 0.78 -21.71 -10.80
C TRP A 74 -0.71 -21.49 -11.08
N SER A 75 -1.38 -22.53 -11.58
CA SER A 75 -2.84 -22.59 -11.77
C SER A 75 -3.39 -23.90 -11.20
N PHE A 76 -4.55 -23.81 -10.57
CA PHE A 76 -5.29 -24.93 -9.97
C PHE A 76 -6.65 -25.05 -10.64
N GLU A 77 -6.90 -26.18 -11.30
CA GLU A 77 -8.21 -26.52 -11.85
C GLU A 77 -9.08 -27.16 -10.76
N ALA A 78 -10.26 -26.58 -10.51
CA ALA A 78 -11.26 -27.14 -9.62
C ALA A 78 -11.93 -28.38 -10.23
N LYS A 79 -12.48 -29.27 -9.40
CA LYS A 79 -13.18 -30.48 -9.90
C LYS A 79 -14.63 -30.23 -10.33
N GLY A 80 -15.13 -29.04 -10.07
CA GLY A 80 -16.48 -28.56 -10.39
C GLY A 80 -16.49 -27.04 -10.36
N GLU A 81 -17.68 -26.44 -10.26
CA GLU A 81 -17.81 -24.98 -10.12
C GLU A 81 -17.28 -24.54 -8.74
N MET A 82 -16.36 -23.57 -8.68
CA MET A 82 -15.95 -23.01 -7.38
C MET A 82 -17.13 -22.36 -6.63
N VAL A 83 -17.17 -22.55 -5.31
CA VAL A 83 -18.19 -21.99 -4.42
C VAL A 83 -17.57 -20.85 -3.63
N GLY A 84 -17.81 -19.63 -4.11
CA GLY A 84 -17.28 -18.40 -3.52
C GLY A 84 -15.78 -18.17 -3.80
N GLU A 85 -15.20 -17.26 -3.04
CA GLU A 85 -13.79 -16.85 -3.16
C GLU A 85 -12.85 -17.81 -2.40
N PRO A 86 -11.65 -18.11 -2.94
CA PRO A 86 -10.58 -18.77 -2.20
C PRO A 86 -10.21 -18.03 -0.91
N LEU A 87 -9.95 -18.78 0.16
CA LEU A 87 -9.45 -18.23 1.41
C LEU A 87 -7.93 -18.31 1.46
N VAL A 88 -7.27 -17.36 2.13
CA VAL A 88 -5.82 -17.29 2.26
C VAL A 88 -5.43 -17.08 3.72
N TRP A 89 -4.47 -17.85 4.22
CA TRP A 89 -3.79 -17.54 5.49
C TRP A 89 -2.36 -18.06 5.45
N GLY A 90 -1.38 -17.17 5.66
CA GLY A 90 0.04 -17.54 5.73
C GLY A 90 0.54 -18.22 4.46
N ASP A 91 0.84 -19.51 4.55
CA ASP A 91 1.30 -20.40 3.48
C ASP A 91 0.17 -21.16 2.77
N ARG A 92 -1.10 -21.00 3.16
CA ARG A 92 -2.23 -21.81 2.66
C ARG A 92 -3.23 -21.04 1.82
N VAL A 93 -3.80 -21.74 0.84
CA VAL A 93 -4.99 -21.34 0.08
C VAL A 93 -6.06 -22.42 0.24
N VAL A 94 -7.29 -22.05 0.57
CA VAL A 94 -8.44 -22.99 0.64
C VAL A 94 -9.38 -22.71 -0.52
N VAL A 95 -9.61 -23.71 -1.36
CA VAL A 95 -10.55 -23.64 -2.50
C VAL A 95 -11.71 -24.60 -2.24
N VAL A 96 -12.94 -24.12 -2.39
CA VAL A 96 -14.16 -24.93 -2.30
C VAL A 96 -14.78 -25.07 -3.69
N ASP A 97 -15.20 -26.28 -4.07
CA ASP A 97 -15.86 -26.58 -5.33
C ASP A 97 -17.16 -27.39 -5.14
N ARG A 98 -18.10 -27.24 -6.09
CA ARG A 98 -19.37 -27.98 -6.15
C ARG A 98 -19.25 -29.04 -7.23
N THR A 99 -19.09 -30.29 -6.80
CA THR A 99 -18.97 -31.48 -7.67
C THR A 99 -20.32 -32.13 -8.00
N GLY A 100 -21.41 -31.69 -7.35
CA GLY A 100 -22.77 -32.11 -7.66
C GLY A 100 -23.82 -31.35 -6.84
N PRO A 101 -25.13 -31.59 -7.07
CA PRO A 101 -26.22 -30.84 -6.43
C PRO A 101 -26.25 -30.92 -4.88
N ASP A 102 -25.75 -32.03 -4.32
CA ASP A 102 -25.65 -32.30 -2.89
C ASP A 102 -24.19 -32.49 -2.43
N ARG A 103 -23.21 -32.17 -3.30
CA ARG A 103 -21.79 -32.48 -3.10
C ARG A 103 -20.91 -31.28 -3.35
N GLN A 104 -20.19 -30.91 -2.31
CA GLN A 104 -19.10 -29.95 -2.38
C GLN A 104 -17.82 -30.64 -1.94
N SER A 105 -16.67 -30.12 -2.34
CA SER A 105 -15.38 -30.52 -1.81
C SER A 105 -14.53 -29.31 -1.50
N PHE A 106 -13.51 -29.47 -0.67
CA PHE A 106 -12.48 -28.45 -0.52
C PHE A 106 -11.09 -29.04 -0.57
N SER A 107 -10.19 -28.27 -1.17
CA SER A 107 -8.75 -28.53 -1.24
C SER A 107 -8.01 -27.44 -0.47
N VAL A 108 -6.97 -27.84 0.26
CA VAL A 108 -5.99 -26.90 0.83
C VAL A 108 -4.72 -27.00 -0.01
N LEU A 109 -4.29 -25.87 -0.53
CA LEU A 109 -3.12 -25.73 -1.41
C LEU A 109 -2.01 -24.99 -0.66
N ASP A 110 -0.77 -25.30 -1.00
CA ASP A 110 0.38 -24.46 -0.69
C ASP A 110 0.36 -23.20 -1.57
N ARG A 111 0.54 -22.02 -0.95
CA ARG A 111 0.44 -20.71 -1.62
C ARG A 111 1.55 -20.47 -2.64
N GLN A 112 2.74 -21.05 -2.46
CA GLN A 112 3.88 -20.79 -3.33
C GLN A 112 3.89 -21.69 -4.58
N THR A 113 3.38 -22.91 -4.47
CA THR A 113 3.46 -23.97 -5.49
C THR A 113 2.12 -24.35 -6.11
N GLY A 114 1.00 -24.10 -5.42
CA GLY A 114 -0.33 -24.58 -5.80
C GLY A 114 -0.56 -26.08 -5.52
N GLU A 115 0.43 -26.78 -4.94
CA GLU A 115 0.30 -28.20 -4.63
C GLU A 115 -0.68 -28.44 -3.47
N ARG A 116 -1.41 -29.56 -3.54
CA ARG A 116 -2.37 -29.92 -2.48
C ARG A 116 -1.63 -30.41 -1.23
N LEU A 117 -1.79 -29.71 -0.10
CA LEU A 117 -1.18 -30.08 1.18
C LEU A 117 -1.72 -31.40 1.77
N GLY A 118 -2.79 -31.96 1.22
CA GLY A 118 -3.29 -33.27 1.62
C GLY A 118 -4.45 -33.77 0.77
N ALA A 119 -5.17 -34.77 1.30
CA ALA A 119 -6.36 -35.30 0.65
C ALA A 119 -7.51 -34.26 0.64
N GLU A 120 -8.20 -34.19 -0.47
CA GLU A 120 -9.42 -33.40 -0.65
C GLU A 120 -10.54 -33.88 0.30
N VAL A 121 -11.25 -32.93 0.90
CA VAL A 121 -12.33 -33.23 1.84
C VAL A 121 -13.66 -33.11 1.12
N GLN A 122 -14.45 -34.19 1.16
CA GLN A 122 -15.78 -34.27 0.54
C GLN A 122 -16.86 -33.90 1.56
N LEU A 123 -17.77 -33.00 1.19
CA LEU A 123 -18.89 -32.49 1.99
C LEU A 123 -20.22 -32.89 1.36
N ARG A 124 -21.21 -33.25 2.18
CA ARG A 124 -22.58 -33.57 1.74
C ARG A 124 -23.55 -32.47 2.14
N SER A 125 -23.70 -31.47 1.29
CA SER A 125 -24.54 -30.29 1.57
C SER A 125 -25.15 -29.74 0.30
N VAL A 126 -26.46 -29.46 0.37
CA VAL A 126 -27.20 -28.69 -0.64
C VAL A 126 -27.02 -27.17 -0.44
N LYS A 127 -26.77 -26.74 0.82
CA LYS A 127 -26.39 -25.36 1.15
C LYS A 127 -24.89 -25.14 0.94
N ASP A 128 -24.48 -23.93 0.57
CA ASP A 128 -23.06 -23.60 0.39
C ASP A 128 -22.24 -23.82 1.66
N ALA A 129 -21.02 -24.33 1.50
CA ALA A 129 -20.11 -24.65 2.59
C ALA A 129 -19.67 -23.42 3.41
N ALA A 130 -19.76 -22.21 2.83
CA ALA A 130 -19.47 -20.93 3.51
C ALA A 130 -18.21 -21.00 4.40
N PRO A 131 -17.03 -21.29 3.82
CA PRO A 131 -15.82 -21.53 4.60
C PRO A 131 -15.37 -20.26 5.34
N THR A 132 -14.75 -20.46 6.50
CA THR A 132 -14.08 -19.40 7.25
C THR A 132 -12.78 -19.92 7.87
N LEU A 133 -11.70 -19.15 7.70
CA LEU A 133 -10.31 -19.54 7.97
C LEU A 133 -9.65 -18.54 8.92
N TRP A 134 -9.05 -19.04 10.00
CA TRP A 134 -8.23 -18.25 10.93
C TRP A 134 -7.08 -19.09 11.47
N GLY A 135 -5.84 -18.62 11.30
CA GLY A 135 -4.66 -19.41 11.67
C GLY A 135 -4.59 -20.75 10.93
N ASP A 136 -4.48 -21.83 11.69
CA ASP A 136 -4.55 -23.21 11.18
C ASP A 136 -5.98 -23.79 11.16
N ARG A 137 -7.00 -23.01 11.52
CA ARG A 137 -8.37 -23.50 11.72
C ARG A 137 -9.28 -23.11 10.58
N LEU A 138 -10.00 -24.10 10.06
CA LEU A 138 -11.02 -23.95 9.03
C LEU A 138 -12.36 -24.47 9.57
N VAL A 139 -13.40 -23.65 9.48
CA VAL A 139 -14.78 -24.05 9.74
C VAL A 139 -15.57 -24.00 8.44
N VAL A 140 -16.39 -25.04 8.20
CA VAL A 140 -17.29 -25.14 7.05
C VAL A 140 -18.66 -25.67 7.48
N ARG A 141 -19.69 -25.29 6.73
CA ARG A 141 -21.08 -25.76 6.89
C ARG A 141 -21.31 -27.05 6.08
N GLU A 142 -21.97 -28.03 6.68
CA GLU A 142 -22.47 -29.25 6.03
C GLU A 142 -23.93 -29.48 6.44
N GLY A 143 -24.88 -28.98 5.64
CA GLY A 143 -26.29 -28.91 6.03
C GLY A 143 -26.47 -28.10 7.32
N ASP A 144 -27.20 -28.65 8.28
CA ASP A 144 -27.43 -28.04 9.61
C ASP A 144 -26.32 -28.45 10.60
N SER A 145 -25.07 -28.45 10.14
CA SER A 145 -23.89 -28.75 10.95
C SER A 145 -22.69 -27.88 10.60
N LEU A 146 -21.92 -27.51 11.61
CA LEU A 146 -20.57 -26.96 11.46
C LEU A 146 -19.54 -28.09 11.61
N LEU A 147 -18.54 -28.08 10.74
CA LEU A 147 -17.38 -28.98 10.78
C LEU A 147 -16.12 -28.14 11.00
N GLY A 148 -15.29 -28.53 11.97
CA GLY A 148 -14.02 -27.87 12.26
C GLY A 148 -12.84 -28.75 11.85
N PHE A 149 -11.85 -28.12 11.23
CA PHE A 149 -10.62 -28.74 10.75
C PHE A 149 -9.41 -27.97 11.26
N SER A 150 -8.37 -28.69 11.68
CA SER A 150 -7.02 -28.13 11.79
C SER A 150 -6.23 -28.45 10.52
N ILE A 151 -5.50 -27.47 10.00
CA ILE A 151 -4.69 -27.56 8.78
C ILE A 151 -3.23 -27.69 9.20
N GLY A 152 -2.66 -28.87 9.00
CA GLY A 152 -1.23 -29.10 9.19
C GLY A 152 -0.49 -29.30 7.87
N PRO A 153 0.83 -29.60 7.91
CA PRO A 153 1.64 -29.90 6.72
C PRO A 153 1.21 -31.16 5.94
N ARG A 154 0.23 -31.91 6.44
CA ARG A 154 -0.41 -33.06 5.76
C ARG A 154 -1.88 -32.79 5.40
N GLY A 155 -2.25 -31.51 5.38
CA GLY A 155 -3.56 -31.01 4.97
C GLY A 155 -4.59 -30.98 6.11
N PRO A 156 -5.87 -30.85 5.75
CA PRO A 156 -6.95 -30.65 6.71
C PRO A 156 -7.30 -31.94 7.46
N ARG A 157 -7.29 -31.88 8.80
CA ARG A 157 -7.77 -32.93 9.69
C ARG A 157 -9.03 -32.45 10.41
N ARG A 158 -10.16 -33.14 10.21
CA ARG A 158 -11.38 -32.84 10.97
C ARG A 158 -11.16 -33.11 12.46
N THR A 159 -11.27 -32.08 13.28
CA THR A 159 -11.13 -32.13 14.74
C THR A 159 -12.49 -32.18 15.43
N TRP A 160 -13.53 -31.59 14.81
CA TRP A 160 -14.79 -31.27 15.49
C TRP A 160 -15.99 -31.28 14.53
N ARG A 161 -17.18 -31.48 15.11
CA ARG A 161 -18.49 -31.33 14.47
C ARG A 161 -19.51 -30.94 15.52
N VAL A 162 -20.36 -29.96 15.21
CA VAL A 162 -21.60 -29.66 15.93
C VAL A 162 -22.75 -29.65 14.93
N SER A 163 -23.87 -30.24 15.34
CA SER A 163 -25.13 -30.22 14.60
C SER A 163 -26.12 -29.40 15.41
N VAL A 164 -26.88 -28.55 14.73
CA VAL A 164 -27.78 -27.59 15.37
C VAL A 164 -29.23 -27.84 14.96
N GLU A 165 -30.18 -27.50 15.81
CA GLU A 165 -31.61 -27.57 15.49
C GLU A 165 -32.08 -26.22 14.94
N GLY A 166 -32.19 -26.12 13.61
CA GLY A 166 -32.68 -24.92 12.93
C GLY A 166 -31.80 -24.51 11.74
N GLU A 167 -32.21 -23.44 11.06
CA GLU A 167 -31.50 -22.86 9.92
C GLU A 167 -30.13 -22.32 10.35
N LEU A 168 -29.05 -22.95 9.89
CA LEU A 168 -27.66 -22.54 10.13
C LEU A 168 -27.19 -21.53 9.07
N GLY A 169 -26.86 -20.32 9.51
CA GLY A 169 -26.30 -19.23 8.70
C GLY A 169 -24.83 -19.44 8.30
N ARG A 170 -24.22 -18.40 7.70
CA ARG A 170 -22.79 -18.38 7.33
C ARG A 170 -21.94 -18.17 8.60
N PRO A 171 -20.97 -19.04 8.94
CA PRO A 171 -20.11 -18.86 10.10
C PRO A 171 -19.03 -17.79 9.87
N LEU A 172 -18.58 -17.17 10.95
CA LEU A 172 -17.39 -16.31 11.01
C LEU A 172 -16.46 -16.85 12.12
N LEU A 173 -15.26 -17.29 11.77
CA LEU A 173 -14.24 -17.72 12.71
C LEU A 173 -13.25 -16.58 12.96
N VAL A 174 -12.97 -16.35 14.25
CA VAL A 174 -12.08 -15.30 14.74
C VAL A 174 -11.34 -15.86 15.96
N ASP A 175 -10.01 -15.94 15.89
CA ASP A 175 -9.13 -16.54 16.91
C ASP A 175 -9.54 -17.99 17.28
N GLU A 176 -10.25 -18.15 18.39
CA GLU A 176 -10.82 -19.43 18.85
C GLU A 176 -12.33 -19.51 18.65
N THR A 177 -13.02 -18.39 18.41
CA THR A 177 -14.48 -18.29 18.53
C THR A 177 -15.16 -18.27 17.16
N ILE A 178 -16.19 -19.10 17.05
CA ILE A 178 -17.05 -19.21 15.88
C ILE A 178 -18.35 -18.46 16.19
N TYR A 179 -18.64 -17.42 15.41
CA TYR A 179 -19.92 -16.71 15.44
C TYR A 179 -20.80 -17.20 14.29
N PHE A 180 -22.04 -17.57 14.59
CA PHE A 180 -23.00 -18.01 13.57
C PHE A 180 -24.43 -17.78 14.01
N VAL A 181 -25.35 -17.68 13.05
CA VAL A 181 -26.79 -17.61 13.31
C VAL A 181 -27.39 -19.01 13.23
N VAL A 182 -28.24 -19.39 14.18
CA VAL A 182 -29.09 -20.58 14.12
C VAL A 182 -30.53 -20.23 14.46
N GLY A 183 -31.45 -20.43 13.53
CA GLY A 183 -32.89 -20.19 13.74
C GLY A 183 -33.18 -18.76 14.23
N GLY A 184 -32.47 -17.77 13.67
CA GLY A 184 -32.50 -16.37 14.10
C GLY A 184 -31.56 -16.04 15.27
N ALA A 185 -31.24 -16.98 16.16
CA ALA A 185 -30.37 -16.68 17.30
C ALA A 185 -28.89 -16.60 16.88
N LEU A 186 -28.24 -15.46 17.08
CA LEU A 186 -26.78 -15.36 16.99
C LEU A 186 -26.13 -16.10 18.17
N VAL A 187 -25.15 -16.95 17.88
CA VAL A 187 -24.41 -17.81 18.80
C VAL A 187 -22.92 -17.55 18.68
N ALA A 188 -22.22 -17.54 19.81
CA ALA A 188 -20.77 -17.69 19.85
C ALA A 188 -20.39 -19.05 20.46
N GLN A 189 -19.33 -19.66 19.92
CA GLN A 189 -18.90 -20.98 20.32
C GLN A 189 -17.39 -21.17 20.13
N THR A 190 -16.68 -21.59 21.17
CA THR A 190 -15.26 -21.96 21.03
C THR A 190 -15.09 -23.13 20.08
N PHE A 191 -14.14 -23.02 19.15
CA PHE A 191 -13.74 -24.09 18.24
C PHE A 191 -13.38 -25.35 19.03
N GLY A 192 -13.98 -26.49 18.66
CA GLY A 192 -13.77 -27.76 19.37
C GLY A 192 -14.71 -28.02 20.55
N ARG A 193 -15.38 -27.00 21.13
CA ARG A 193 -16.39 -27.19 22.20
C ARG A 193 -17.78 -27.47 21.61
N ARG A 194 -18.64 -28.18 22.34
CA ARG A 194 -19.99 -28.55 21.87
C ARG A 194 -21.08 -27.57 22.28
N ASP A 195 -20.97 -27.06 23.50
CA ASP A 195 -21.93 -26.12 24.06
C ASP A 195 -21.55 -24.69 23.60
N PRO A 196 -22.53 -23.82 23.32
CA PRO A 196 -22.27 -22.41 23.01
C PRO A 196 -21.73 -21.68 24.24
N GLU A 197 -20.90 -20.67 24.02
CA GLU A 197 -20.47 -19.74 25.08
C GLU A 197 -21.63 -18.86 25.49
N TRP A 198 -22.36 -18.35 24.48
CA TRP A 198 -23.60 -17.62 24.66
C TRP A 198 -24.50 -17.76 23.42
N THR A 199 -25.79 -17.49 23.62
CA THR A 199 -26.80 -17.40 22.57
C THR A 199 -27.59 -16.13 22.81
N SER A 200 -27.61 -15.23 21.83
CA SER A 200 -28.35 -13.97 21.94
C SER A 200 -29.86 -14.23 21.93
N GLY A 201 -30.60 -13.51 22.78
CA GLY A 201 -32.07 -13.57 22.81
C GLY A 201 -32.73 -12.74 21.71
N ARG A 202 -32.12 -12.65 20.53
CA ARG A 202 -32.46 -11.71 19.44
C ARG A 202 -32.39 -12.39 18.09
N ASP A 203 -33.22 -11.88 17.18
CA ASP A 203 -33.38 -12.41 15.83
C ASP A 203 -32.40 -11.70 14.88
N PHE A 204 -31.46 -12.45 14.33
CA PHE A 204 -30.40 -12.03 13.43
C PHE A 204 -30.49 -12.76 12.09
N THR A 205 -30.03 -12.12 11.02
CA THR A 205 -29.77 -12.81 9.74
C THR A 205 -28.54 -12.22 9.04
N GLY A 206 -28.20 -12.81 7.90
CA GLY A 206 -27.11 -12.40 7.03
C GLY A 206 -25.73 -12.80 7.53
N PRO A 207 -24.69 -12.55 6.74
CA PRO A 207 -23.31 -12.79 7.13
C PRO A 207 -22.82 -11.75 8.17
N LEU A 208 -22.16 -12.24 9.22
CA LEU A 208 -21.60 -11.43 10.32
C LEU A 208 -20.24 -10.83 9.94
N ALA A 209 -19.99 -9.57 10.30
CA ALA A 209 -18.73 -8.86 10.06
C ALA A 209 -18.06 -8.47 11.39
N LEU A 210 -16.76 -8.18 11.40
CA LEU A 210 -16.01 -7.77 12.59
C LEU A 210 -15.23 -6.48 12.31
N ARG A 211 -15.29 -5.48 13.18
CA ARG A 211 -14.42 -4.30 13.09
C ARG A 211 -14.15 -3.73 14.47
N ASP A 212 -12.89 -3.35 14.69
CA ASP A 212 -12.41 -2.72 15.93
C ASP A 212 -12.76 -3.52 17.20
N GLY A 213 -12.79 -4.86 17.08
CA GLY A 213 -13.17 -5.78 18.15
C GLY A 213 -14.67 -5.97 18.36
N GLU A 214 -15.54 -5.27 17.61
CA GLU A 214 -17.00 -5.43 17.68
C GLU A 214 -17.53 -6.26 16.50
N LEU A 215 -18.50 -7.15 16.80
CA LEU A 215 -19.21 -7.93 15.79
C LEU A 215 -20.41 -7.12 15.26
N ALA A 216 -20.64 -7.12 13.95
CA ALA A 216 -21.77 -6.45 13.31
C ALA A 216 -22.66 -7.46 12.57
N GLY A 217 -23.98 -7.35 12.77
CA GLY A 217 -24.98 -8.20 12.13
C GLY A 217 -26.33 -7.50 11.93
N LEU A 218 -27.15 -8.01 11.01
CA LEU A 218 -28.51 -7.52 10.80
C LEU A 218 -29.43 -8.14 11.83
N GLN A 219 -30.17 -7.30 12.56
CA GLN A 219 -31.14 -7.74 13.56
C GLN A 219 -32.57 -7.39 13.13
N GLN A 220 -33.47 -8.37 13.11
CA GLN A 220 -34.90 -8.14 12.95
C GLN A 220 -35.57 -7.81 14.29
N ARG A 221 -36.62 -6.99 14.27
CA ARG A 221 -37.53 -6.79 15.42
C ARG A 221 -38.94 -7.29 15.11
N GLN A 222 -39.69 -7.58 16.18
CA GLN A 222 -41.08 -8.05 16.14
C GLN A 222 -42.06 -7.14 15.38
N ASN A 223 -41.69 -5.88 15.11
CA ASN A 223 -42.48 -4.94 14.31
C ASN A 223 -42.07 -4.91 12.82
N GLY A 224 -41.19 -5.81 12.37
CA GLY A 224 -40.70 -5.87 10.99
C GLY A 224 -39.55 -4.92 10.65
N LEU A 225 -39.12 -4.06 11.59
CA LEU A 225 -37.95 -3.19 11.40
C LEU A 225 -36.66 -3.99 11.43
N TRP A 226 -35.76 -3.66 10.50
CA TRP A 226 -34.38 -4.14 10.48
C TRP A 226 -33.44 -3.12 11.11
N TYR A 227 -32.43 -3.61 11.83
CA TYR A 227 -31.42 -2.80 12.52
C TYR A 227 -30.01 -3.30 12.20
N SER A 228 -29.05 -2.37 12.11
CA SER A 228 -27.66 -2.74 12.32
C SER A 228 -27.46 -2.88 13.83
N ALA A 229 -26.90 -4.01 14.25
CA ALA A 229 -26.56 -4.28 15.63
C ALA A 229 -25.05 -4.47 15.75
N ARG A 230 -24.42 -3.67 16.62
CA ARG A 230 -23.09 -3.95 17.16
C ARG A 230 -23.29 -4.90 18.33
N VAL A 231 -22.60 -6.03 18.32
CA VAL A 231 -22.72 -7.10 19.31
C VAL A 231 -21.39 -7.22 20.02
N ASP A 232 -21.41 -7.16 21.35
CA ASP A 232 -20.24 -7.52 22.14
C ASP A 232 -19.93 -9.02 21.91
N PRO A 233 -18.78 -9.38 21.34
CA PRO A 233 -18.44 -10.77 21.04
C PRO A 233 -18.37 -11.68 22.28
N ARG A 234 -18.30 -11.11 23.49
CA ARG A 234 -18.11 -11.86 24.75
C ARG A 234 -19.42 -12.21 25.46
N SER A 235 -20.43 -11.35 25.39
CA SER A 235 -21.72 -11.55 26.07
C SER A 235 -22.88 -11.80 25.12
N GLY A 236 -22.73 -11.48 23.83
CA GLY A 236 -23.85 -11.43 22.89
C GLY A 236 -24.77 -10.24 23.10
N ASP A 237 -24.37 -9.25 23.93
CA ASP A 237 -25.14 -8.02 24.14
C ASP A 237 -25.12 -7.15 22.90
N ALA A 238 -26.15 -7.34 22.09
CA ALA A 238 -26.40 -6.51 20.93
C ALA A 238 -26.91 -5.12 21.35
N ARG A 239 -26.21 -4.08 20.94
CA ARG A 239 -26.68 -2.69 21.01
C ARG A 239 -27.32 -2.37 19.66
N ASN A 240 -28.65 -2.18 19.66
CA ASN A 240 -29.34 -1.67 18.46
C ASN A 240 -28.74 -0.31 18.15
N TRP A 241 -28.12 -0.21 16.98
CA TRP A 241 -27.38 0.98 16.65
C TRP A 241 -28.24 1.94 15.85
N ARG A 242 -28.82 1.47 14.73
CA ARG A 242 -29.68 2.28 13.85
C ARG A 242 -30.80 1.48 13.21
N ILE A 243 -31.93 2.13 12.93
CA ILE A 243 -33.01 1.59 12.09
C ILE A 243 -32.53 1.65 10.64
N LEU A 244 -32.78 0.58 9.88
CA LEU A 244 -32.36 0.45 8.49
C LEU A 244 -33.51 0.70 7.51
N ILE A 245 -34.63 -0.01 7.69
CA ILE A 245 -35.75 -0.11 6.72
C ILE A 245 -37.09 -0.21 7.48
N ASP A 246 -38.13 0.47 6.98
CA ASP A 246 -39.49 0.54 7.56
C ASP A 246 -40.35 -0.68 7.12
N PRO A 247 -41.32 -1.18 7.91
CA PRO A 247 -41.97 -2.48 7.67
C PRO A 247 -42.92 -2.54 6.46
N GLY A 248 -43.13 -1.42 5.76
CA GLY A 248 -43.90 -1.38 4.52
C GLY A 248 -43.18 -2.06 3.35
N ASP A 249 -41.85 -2.13 3.41
CA ASP A 249 -41.01 -2.69 2.36
C ASP A 249 -40.57 -4.10 2.74
N SER A 250 -41.18 -5.11 2.12
CA SER A 250 -40.74 -6.50 2.28
C SER A 250 -39.36 -6.70 1.64
N ILE A 251 -38.31 -6.75 2.45
CA ILE A 251 -37.01 -7.29 2.03
C ILE A 251 -37.22 -8.78 1.73
N GLY A 252 -37.30 -9.12 0.45
CA GLY A 252 -37.22 -10.52 0.02
C GLY A 252 -35.81 -11.04 0.28
N GLU A 253 -35.70 -12.14 1.04
CA GLU A 253 -34.46 -12.89 1.28
C GLU A 253 -33.31 -12.02 1.84
N ALA A 254 -33.42 -11.69 3.14
CA ALA A 254 -32.40 -10.91 3.85
C ALA A 254 -31.09 -11.68 4.14
N ASP A 255 -31.03 -12.97 3.83
CA ASP A 255 -29.90 -13.86 4.16
C ASP A 255 -28.60 -13.52 3.40
N ASP A 256 -28.71 -12.80 2.28
CA ASP A 256 -27.58 -12.30 1.47
C ASP A 256 -27.23 -10.83 1.78
N ALA A 257 -27.93 -10.15 2.69
CA ALA A 257 -27.71 -8.74 2.98
C ALA A 257 -26.44 -8.54 3.84
N MET A 258 -25.44 -7.82 3.31
CA MET A 258 -24.15 -7.64 4.00
C MET A 258 -24.09 -6.34 4.78
N ILE A 259 -23.50 -6.38 5.98
CA ILE A 259 -23.05 -5.18 6.70
C ILE A 259 -21.52 -5.04 6.59
N ILE A 260 -21.10 -3.80 6.37
CA ILE A 260 -19.73 -3.32 6.38
C ILE A 260 -19.67 -2.14 7.37
N PRO A 261 -19.15 -2.33 8.59
CA PRO A 261 -18.91 -1.22 9.50
C PRO A 261 -17.79 -0.31 8.96
N LEU A 262 -17.94 1.00 9.14
CA LEU A 262 -16.99 2.05 8.75
C LEU A 262 -16.33 2.68 9.98
N ASP A 263 -15.28 3.48 9.77
CA ASP A 263 -14.72 4.36 10.80
C ASP A 263 -15.73 5.42 11.27
N GLY A 264 -15.44 6.09 12.39
CA GLY A 264 -16.28 7.16 12.93
C GLY A 264 -17.67 6.70 13.43
N GLY A 265 -18.00 5.41 13.31
CA GLY A 265 -19.32 4.89 13.63
C GLY A 265 -20.33 5.02 12.50
N GLU A 266 -19.91 4.77 11.26
CA GLU A 266 -20.82 4.64 10.11
C GLU A 266 -20.97 3.16 9.70
N CYS A 267 -21.91 2.85 8.81
CA CYS A 267 -21.97 1.52 8.17
C CYS A 267 -22.56 1.58 6.77
N VAL A 268 -22.05 0.72 5.88
CA VAL A 268 -22.65 0.40 4.58
C VAL A 268 -23.41 -0.91 4.72
N MET A 269 -24.65 -0.94 4.26
CA MET A 269 -25.43 -2.15 4.08
C MET A 269 -25.73 -2.36 2.59
N THR A 270 -25.53 -3.58 2.09
CA THR A 270 -26.20 -4.05 0.87
C THR A 270 -27.46 -4.82 1.27
N ALA A 271 -28.63 -4.40 0.81
CA ALA A 271 -29.88 -5.11 1.06
C ALA A 271 -30.45 -5.72 -0.23
N GLY A 272 -31.29 -6.75 -0.06
CA GLY A 272 -32.16 -7.26 -1.11
C GLY A 272 -33.13 -6.21 -1.66
N PRO A 273 -34.07 -6.58 -2.55
CA PRO A 273 -34.94 -5.59 -3.18
C PRO A 273 -35.83 -4.94 -2.12
N ILE A 274 -35.68 -3.62 -1.94
CA ILE A 274 -36.51 -2.83 -1.02
C ILE A 274 -37.79 -2.46 -1.79
N GLY A 275 -38.95 -2.78 -1.23
CA GLY A 275 -40.27 -2.72 -1.88
C GLY A 275 -40.84 -1.35 -2.25
N LEU A 276 -40.01 -0.32 -2.43
CA LEU A 276 -40.39 1.07 -2.70
C LEU A 276 -40.87 1.29 -4.15
N GLY A 277 -41.91 0.57 -4.56
CA GLY A 277 -42.61 0.75 -5.84
C GLY A 277 -42.72 -0.52 -6.70
N SER A 278 -43.30 -0.36 -7.89
CA SER A 278 -43.64 -1.47 -8.80
C SER A 278 -42.46 -2.10 -9.54
N THR A 279 -41.21 -1.76 -9.19
CA THR A 279 -40.00 -2.24 -9.85
C THR A 279 -39.00 -2.64 -8.76
N PRO A 280 -38.64 -3.93 -8.63
CA PRO A 280 -37.73 -4.37 -7.57
C PRO A 280 -36.32 -3.85 -7.82
N THR A 281 -35.94 -2.77 -7.14
CA THR A 281 -34.59 -2.20 -7.17
C THR A 281 -33.86 -2.50 -5.87
N ARG A 282 -32.72 -3.16 -5.99
CA ARG A 282 -31.80 -3.39 -4.86
C ARG A 282 -31.04 -2.09 -4.58
N SER A 283 -30.83 -1.81 -3.30
CA SER A 283 -30.29 -0.54 -2.81
C SER A 283 -29.12 -0.77 -1.86
N VAL A 284 -28.03 -0.05 -2.09
CA VAL A 284 -27.00 0.17 -1.06
C VAL A 284 -27.53 1.26 -0.13
N VAL A 285 -27.46 1.02 1.18
CA VAL A 285 -27.84 1.99 2.21
C VAL A 285 -26.60 2.29 3.04
N VAL A 286 -26.04 3.48 2.88
CA VAL A 286 -24.95 3.98 3.73
C VAL A 286 -25.54 4.84 4.83
N ILE A 287 -25.03 4.70 6.05
CA ILE A 287 -25.62 5.28 7.25
C ILE A 287 -24.54 5.95 8.08
N GLY A 288 -24.51 7.29 8.01
CA GLY A 288 -23.49 8.11 8.65
C GLY A 288 -23.56 8.16 10.18
N GLY A 289 -22.53 8.74 10.82
CA GLY A 289 -22.28 8.60 12.26
C GLY A 289 -23.19 9.38 13.21
N ASP A 290 -23.83 10.47 12.75
CA ASP A 290 -24.67 11.34 13.61
C ASP A 290 -26.13 10.85 13.69
N GLN A 291 -26.74 10.87 14.88
CA GLN A 291 -28.07 10.29 15.13
C GLN A 291 -29.22 11.08 14.51
N GLN A 292 -28.98 12.32 14.08
CA GLN A 292 -30.02 13.20 13.51
C GLN A 292 -30.01 13.28 11.98
N ALA A 293 -29.00 12.73 11.29
CA ALA A 293 -28.85 12.80 9.85
C ALA A 293 -28.86 11.41 9.19
N THR A 294 -30.05 10.88 8.88
CA THR A 294 -30.19 9.73 7.98
C THR A 294 -30.16 10.21 6.53
N GLY A 295 -28.96 10.40 6.00
CA GLY A 295 -28.74 10.57 4.56
C GLY A 295 -28.86 9.24 3.83
N THR A 296 -30.08 8.77 3.55
CA THR A 296 -30.28 7.56 2.73
C THR A 296 -29.97 7.87 1.28
N VAL A 297 -28.74 7.61 0.84
CA VAL A 297 -28.35 7.70 -0.56
C VAL A 297 -28.80 6.42 -1.27
N GLN A 298 -29.99 6.43 -1.85
CA GLN A 298 -30.57 5.27 -2.50
C GLN A 298 -30.03 5.10 -3.93
N TYR A 299 -29.05 4.21 -4.10
CA TYR A 299 -28.62 3.75 -5.42
C TYR A 299 -29.54 2.65 -5.93
N SER A 300 -30.41 2.96 -6.88
CA SER A 300 -31.39 2.00 -7.41
C SER A 300 -30.82 1.17 -8.56
N GLY A 301 -30.58 -0.13 -8.31
CA GLY A 301 -30.26 -1.10 -9.37
C GLY A 301 -28.95 -1.88 -9.22
N VAL A 302 -28.33 -1.84 -8.03
CA VAL A 302 -27.05 -2.50 -7.72
C VAL A 302 -27.10 -4.03 -7.94
N ASP A 303 -26.09 -4.58 -8.62
CA ASP A 303 -25.90 -6.03 -8.75
C ASP A 303 -25.34 -6.62 -7.44
N GLN A 304 -25.84 -7.80 -7.04
CA GLN A 304 -25.59 -8.39 -5.72
C GLN A 304 -24.19 -8.94 -5.51
N GLN A 305 -23.45 -9.24 -6.58
CA GLN A 305 -22.26 -10.09 -6.49
C GLN A 305 -21.06 -9.41 -5.83
N SER A 306 -21.07 -8.08 -5.68
CA SER A 306 -19.94 -7.31 -5.16
C SER A 306 -20.30 -6.57 -3.88
N ALA A 307 -19.68 -6.99 -2.78
CA ALA A 307 -19.66 -6.21 -1.56
C ALA A 307 -18.94 -4.86 -1.80
N PRO A 308 -19.41 -3.74 -1.21
CA PRO A 308 -18.63 -2.52 -1.14
C PRO A 308 -17.27 -2.77 -0.47
N ALA A 309 -16.20 -2.12 -0.93
CA ALA A 309 -14.83 -2.42 -0.49
C ALA A 309 -14.06 -1.15 -0.11
N LEU A 310 -13.52 -1.12 1.11
CA LEU A 310 -12.93 0.08 1.72
C LEU A 310 -11.52 0.38 1.21
N CYS A 311 -11.30 1.61 0.73
CA CYS A 311 -10.08 2.11 0.07
C CYS A 311 -9.73 3.50 0.62
N GLY A 312 -8.61 3.61 1.36
CA GLY A 312 -8.20 4.89 1.96
C GLY A 312 -9.33 5.54 2.77
N ASP A 313 -9.61 6.81 2.48
CA ASP A 313 -10.69 7.59 3.09
C ASP A 313 -12.10 7.30 2.53
N GLY A 314 -12.28 6.22 1.75
CA GLY A 314 -13.49 5.94 0.98
C GLY A 314 -13.87 4.48 0.85
N TRP A 315 -14.91 4.21 0.04
CA TRP A 315 -15.34 2.86 -0.31
C TRP A 315 -15.76 2.75 -1.77
N LEU A 316 -15.37 1.67 -2.41
CA LEU A 316 -15.83 1.26 -3.72
C LEU A 316 -17.22 0.62 -3.62
N THR A 317 -18.11 0.90 -4.56
CA THR A 317 -19.41 0.23 -4.72
C THR A 317 -19.84 0.19 -6.20
N LEU A 318 -20.89 -0.57 -6.50
CA LEU A 318 -21.41 -0.75 -7.85
C LEU A 318 -22.77 -0.03 -8.01
N GLU A 319 -22.83 1.03 -8.81
CA GLU A 319 -24.07 1.67 -9.26
C GLU A 319 -24.60 0.94 -10.50
N GLY A 320 -25.71 0.22 -10.39
CA GLY A 320 -26.37 -0.39 -11.55
C GLY A 320 -27.50 0.49 -12.10
N GLU A 321 -27.47 0.78 -13.40
CA GLU A 321 -28.48 1.58 -14.12
C GLU A 321 -28.98 0.79 -15.34
N GLN A 322 -30.23 0.34 -15.32
CA GLN A 322 -30.94 -0.28 -16.46
C GLN A 322 -30.15 -1.37 -17.22
N GLY A 323 -29.52 -2.30 -16.49
CA GLY A 323 -28.72 -3.39 -17.07
C GLY A 323 -27.28 -3.00 -17.42
N LYS A 324 -26.78 -1.87 -16.91
CA LYS A 324 -25.36 -1.49 -16.93
C LYS A 324 -24.88 -1.25 -15.51
N SER A 325 -23.94 -2.05 -15.04
CA SER A 325 -23.21 -1.78 -13.79
C SER A 325 -22.19 -0.66 -14.01
N ARG A 326 -21.83 0.07 -12.94
CA ARG A 326 -20.74 1.05 -12.89
C ARG A 326 -20.04 1.04 -11.55
N TRP A 327 -18.72 1.09 -11.54
CA TRP A 327 -17.97 1.24 -10.31
C TRP A 327 -17.94 2.70 -9.86
N ILE A 328 -18.16 2.95 -8.57
CA ILE A 328 -18.03 4.26 -7.92
C ILE A 328 -17.11 4.13 -6.71
N LEU A 329 -16.08 4.97 -6.65
CA LEU A 329 -15.32 5.25 -5.44
C LEU A 329 -16.00 6.39 -4.69
N MET A 330 -16.68 6.08 -3.59
CA MET A 330 -17.27 7.05 -2.68
C MET A 330 -16.20 7.56 -1.71
N THR A 331 -16.04 8.87 -1.59
CA THR A 331 -15.16 9.53 -0.59
C THR A 331 -15.94 10.17 0.56
N SER A 332 -17.26 10.29 0.40
CA SER A 332 -18.21 10.59 1.47
C SER A 332 -19.61 10.16 1.04
N LEU A 333 -20.63 10.33 1.89
CA LEU A 333 -22.03 10.15 1.49
C LEU A 333 -22.44 11.03 0.30
N GLU A 334 -21.86 12.23 0.18
CA GLU A 334 -22.26 13.25 -0.80
C GLU A 334 -21.30 13.32 -2.01
N SER A 335 -20.14 12.64 -1.94
CA SER A 335 -19.10 12.70 -2.96
C SER A 335 -18.62 11.31 -3.39
N GLY A 336 -18.67 11.05 -4.69
CA GLY A 336 -18.11 9.85 -5.28
C GLY A 336 -17.64 10.06 -6.71
N VAL A 337 -16.52 9.43 -7.06
CA VAL A 337 -15.97 9.36 -8.40
C VAL A 337 -16.49 8.08 -9.06
N ARG A 338 -17.32 8.22 -10.09
CA ARG A 338 -17.66 7.09 -10.98
C ARG A 338 -16.39 6.65 -11.70
N LEU A 339 -15.79 5.52 -11.32
CA LEU A 339 -14.52 5.01 -11.86
C LEU A 339 -14.58 4.62 -13.34
N THR A 340 -15.76 4.63 -13.93
CA THR A 340 -15.98 4.06 -15.25
C THR A 340 -16.91 4.94 -16.06
N THR A 341 -16.32 5.64 -17.03
CA THR A 341 -17.06 6.37 -18.06
C THR A 341 -17.47 5.42 -19.18
N GLY A 342 -18.75 5.44 -19.55
CA GLY A 342 -19.36 4.41 -20.43
C GLY A 342 -18.88 4.36 -21.88
N ALA A 343 -17.91 5.20 -22.27
CA ALA A 343 -17.29 5.19 -23.60
C ALA A 343 -15.87 4.59 -23.61
N VAL A 344 -15.15 4.60 -22.48
CA VAL A 344 -13.73 4.20 -22.41
C VAL A 344 -13.48 3.03 -21.49
N HIS A 345 -14.27 2.90 -20.42
CA HIS A 345 -14.15 1.80 -19.47
C HIS A 345 -15.24 0.74 -19.67
N ALA A 346 -15.95 0.75 -20.81
CA ALA A 346 -17.09 -0.14 -21.09
C ALA A 346 -16.75 -1.63 -20.94
N SER A 347 -15.58 -2.07 -21.39
CA SER A 347 -15.14 -3.46 -21.23
C SER A 347 -14.81 -3.84 -19.78
N LEU A 348 -14.57 -2.86 -18.88
CA LEU A 348 -14.48 -3.07 -17.44
C LEU A 348 -15.87 -3.09 -16.76
N LEU A 349 -16.88 -2.48 -17.39
CA LEU A 349 -18.28 -2.47 -16.93
C LEU A 349 -19.05 -3.74 -17.25
N GLU A 350 -18.66 -4.42 -18.34
CA GLU A 350 -19.25 -5.69 -18.77
C GLU A 350 -18.79 -6.89 -17.92
N ARG A 351 -17.81 -6.69 -17.02
CA ARG A 351 -17.23 -7.71 -16.14
C ARG A 351 -17.83 -7.64 -14.75
N SER A 352 -18.45 -8.73 -14.28
CA SER A 352 -19.17 -8.78 -13.00
C SER A 352 -18.31 -9.25 -11.82
N SER A 353 -16.98 -9.24 -11.96
CA SER A 353 -16.03 -9.70 -10.94
C SER A 353 -16.02 -8.81 -9.69
N SER A 354 -15.99 -9.43 -8.50
CA SER A 354 -15.71 -8.75 -7.22
C SER A 354 -14.47 -7.86 -7.33
N ALA A 355 -14.55 -6.64 -6.79
CA ALA A 355 -13.37 -5.84 -6.52
C ALA A 355 -12.78 -6.19 -5.15
N ALA A 356 -11.46 -6.20 -5.05
CA ALA A 356 -10.73 -6.29 -3.79
C ALA A 356 -9.89 -5.04 -3.57
N VAL A 357 -9.59 -4.75 -2.31
CA VAL A 357 -8.96 -3.49 -1.93
C VAL A 357 -7.97 -3.73 -0.78
N THR A 358 -6.88 -2.99 -0.79
CA THR A 358 -5.94 -2.84 0.32
C THR A 358 -5.80 -1.34 0.64
N PRO A 359 -5.15 -0.94 1.75
CA PRO A 359 -4.95 0.48 2.05
C PRO A 359 -4.25 1.28 0.94
N SER A 360 -3.48 0.62 0.07
CA SER A 360 -2.70 1.24 -1.00
C SER A 360 -3.16 0.88 -2.42
N LEU A 361 -4.17 0.01 -2.58
CA LEU A 361 -4.56 -0.54 -3.89
C LEU A 361 -6.04 -0.83 -4.02
N LEU A 362 -6.53 -0.62 -5.23
CA LEU A 362 -7.79 -1.11 -5.74
C LEU A 362 -7.51 -2.18 -6.82
N TYR A 363 -8.10 -3.36 -6.66
CA TYR A 363 -8.04 -4.46 -7.63
C TYR A 363 -9.43 -4.77 -8.19
N PHE A 364 -9.60 -4.72 -9.50
CA PHE A 364 -10.83 -5.22 -10.15
C PHE A 364 -10.62 -5.51 -11.63
N ALA A 365 -11.39 -6.43 -12.21
CA ALA A 365 -11.41 -6.73 -13.65
C ALA A 365 -10.03 -7.09 -14.28
N GLY A 366 -9.08 -7.58 -13.47
CA GLY A 366 -7.71 -7.88 -13.86
C GLY A 366 -6.72 -6.72 -13.69
N LEU A 367 -7.14 -5.56 -13.19
CA LEU A 367 -6.31 -4.37 -12.99
C LEU A 367 -5.88 -4.19 -11.53
N ALA A 368 -4.69 -3.65 -11.32
CA ALA A 368 -4.25 -3.02 -10.07
C ALA A 368 -4.19 -1.51 -10.27
N VAL A 369 -4.76 -0.77 -9.31
CA VAL A 369 -5.02 0.67 -9.40
C VAL A 369 -4.62 1.33 -8.09
N ASP A 370 -3.98 2.49 -8.17
CA ASP A 370 -3.81 3.39 -7.02
C ASP A 370 -5.16 4.01 -6.64
N PRO A 371 -5.68 3.83 -5.42
CA PRO A 371 -7.01 4.32 -5.01
C PRO A 371 -7.07 5.84 -4.87
N THR A 372 -5.92 6.51 -4.73
CA THR A 372 -5.79 7.97 -4.54
C THR A 372 -5.70 8.69 -5.88
N THR A 373 -4.86 8.21 -6.80
CA THR A 373 -4.66 8.84 -8.12
C THR A 373 -5.57 8.26 -9.21
N LEU A 374 -6.12 7.08 -8.98
CA LEU A 374 -6.88 6.25 -9.93
C LEU A 374 -6.07 5.85 -11.18
N GLU A 375 -4.73 5.89 -11.08
CA GLU A 375 -3.82 5.37 -12.11
C GLU A 375 -3.84 3.83 -12.16
N VAL A 376 -3.95 3.26 -13.36
CA VAL A 376 -3.77 1.83 -13.61
C VAL A 376 -2.29 1.47 -13.54
N LEU A 377 -1.87 0.97 -12.38
CA LEU A 377 -0.50 0.56 -12.09
C LEU A 377 -0.06 -0.64 -12.93
N TRP A 378 -0.96 -1.59 -13.21
CA TRP A 378 -0.78 -2.67 -14.17
C TRP A 378 -2.07 -3.48 -14.36
N GLY A 379 -2.10 -4.32 -15.38
CA GLY A 379 -3.15 -5.31 -15.62
C GLY A 379 -2.58 -6.70 -15.93
N ILE A 380 -3.34 -7.72 -15.57
CA ILE A 380 -3.12 -9.14 -15.92
C ILE A 380 -4.22 -9.62 -16.88
N PRO A 381 -3.94 -10.61 -17.74
CA PRO A 381 -4.91 -11.07 -18.74
C PRO A 381 -6.08 -11.89 -18.16
N THR A 382 -5.94 -12.46 -16.97
CA THR A 382 -7.01 -13.25 -16.33
C THR A 382 -8.04 -12.35 -15.67
N HIS A 383 -9.32 -12.71 -15.79
CA HIS A 383 -10.45 -12.01 -15.17
C HIS A 383 -11.12 -12.93 -14.14
N GLY A 384 -11.66 -12.32 -13.08
CA GLY A 384 -12.18 -13.06 -11.93
C GLY A 384 -12.09 -12.26 -10.64
N ALA A 385 -12.48 -12.87 -9.52
CA ALA A 385 -12.31 -12.27 -8.20
C ALA A 385 -10.81 -12.26 -7.84
N MET A 386 -10.28 -11.05 -7.63
CA MET A 386 -8.87 -10.79 -7.36
C MET A 386 -8.66 -10.77 -5.84
N ILE A 387 -7.74 -11.57 -5.30
CA ILE A 387 -7.48 -11.68 -3.86
C ILE A 387 -6.02 -11.26 -3.57
N PRO A 388 -5.78 -10.11 -2.92
CA PRO A 388 -4.45 -9.61 -2.62
C PRO A 388 -3.73 -10.46 -1.57
N MET A 389 -2.51 -10.89 -1.91
CA MET A 389 -1.61 -11.64 -1.03
C MET A 389 -0.32 -10.85 -0.79
N ASP A 390 0.43 -11.21 0.25
CA ASP A 390 1.82 -10.78 0.35
C ASP A 390 2.61 -11.21 -0.90
N ARG A 391 3.15 -10.22 -1.63
CA ARG A 391 3.93 -10.33 -2.89
C ARG A 391 3.19 -10.98 -4.06
N GLY A 392 1.87 -10.81 -4.14
CA GLY A 392 1.12 -11.31 -5.29
C GLY A 392 -0.39 -11.20 -5.19
N LEU A 393 -1.05 -11.96 -6.05
CA LEU A 393 -2.49 -11.98 -6.22
C LEU A 393 -2.96 -13.40 -6.52
N LEU A 394 -4.06 -13.85 -5.92
CA LEU A 394 -4.83 -14.98 -6.45
C LEU A 394 -5.97 -14.45 -7.32
N VAL A 395 -6.26 -15.14 -8.41
CA VAL A 395 -7.43 -14.85 -9.26
C VAL A 395 -8.29 -16.10 -9.28
N ALA A 396 -9.46 -16.02 -8.65
CA ALA A 396 -10.52 -16.99 -8.86
C ALA A 396 -11.23 -16.64 -10.17
N ARG A 397 -11.02 -17.46 -11.20
CA ARG A 397 -11.46 -17.18 -12.57
C ARG A 397 -12.95 -16.88 -12.67
N GLU A 398 -13.32 -15.98 -13.56
CA GLU A 398 -14.70 -15.55 -13.82
C GLU A 398 -15.65 -16.72 -14.20
N ASP A 399 -15.13 -17.74 -14.90
CA ASP A 399 -15.86 -18.97 -15.24
C ASP A 399 -15.98 -19.98 -14.09
N ARG A 400 -15.41 -19.66 -12.91
CA ARG A 400 -15.34 -20.51 -11.71
C ARG A 400 -14.69 -21.88 -11.93
N SER A 401 -13.86 -22.03 -12.97
CA SER A 401 -13.14 -23.29 -13.28
C SER A 401 -11.94 -23.55 -12.37
N GLY A 402 -11.36 -22.52 -11.76
CA GLY A 402 -10.11 -22.66 -11.03
C GLY A 402 -9.52 -21.35 -10.50
N VAL A 403 -8.35 -21.47 -9.89
CA VAL A 403 -7.60 -20.38 -9.25
C VAL A 403 -6.22 -20.25 -9.84
N GLU A 404 -5.73 -19.04 -10.04
CA GLU A 404 -4.39 -18.74 -10.52
C GLU A 404 -3.62 -17.89 -9.53
N ALA A 405 -2.37 -18.24 -9.21
CA ALA A 405 -1.48 -17.39 -8.43
C ALA A 405 -0.56 -16.59 -9.36
N TRP A 406 -0.69 -15.28 -9.26
CA TRP A 406 0.15 -14.29 -9.90
C TRP A 406 1.07 -13.72 -8.83
N LEU A 407 2.27 -14.29 -8.71
CA LEU A 407 3.26 -13.84 -7.72
C LEU A 407 4.28 -12.91 -8.38
N GLU A 408 4.82 -11.96 -7.61
CA GLU A 408 6.05 -11.27 -7.98
C GLU A 408 7.17 -12.32 -8.05
N GLN A 409 7.93 -12.35 -9.15
CA GLN A 409 9.10 -13.22 -9.22
C GLN A 409 10.08 -12.78 -8.14
N ARG A 410 10.13 -13.54 -7.04
CA ARG A 410 11.19 -13.40 -6.04
C ARG A 410 12.51 -13.48 -6.79
N ASP A 411 13.35 -12.47 -6.64
CA ASP A 411 14.74 -12.49 -7.06
C ASP A 411 15.47 -13.46 -6.11
N LEU A 412 15.18 -14.77 -6.22
CA LEU A 412 15.80 -15.86 -5.44
C LEU A 412 17.29 -16.03 -5.79
N ALA A 413 17.76 -15.31 -6.81
CA ALA A 413 19.17 -15.06 -7.08
C ALA A 413 19.80 -14.02 -6.13
N ALA A 414 19.02 -13.44 -5.20
CA ALA A 414 19.54 -12.64 -4.09
C ALA A 414 20.60 -13.46 -3.34
N ARG A 415 21.85 -12.99 -3.40
CA ARG A 415 22.97 -13.69 -2.78
C ARG A 415 22.72 -13.79 -1.26
N PRO A 416 22.87 -14.98 -0.65
CA PRO A 416 22.79 -15.10 0.79
C PRO A 416 23.88 -14.24 1.45
N ILE A 417 23.55 -13.72 2.63
CA ILE A 417 24.50 -13.08 3.53
C ILE A 417 25.19 -14.22 4.27
N ASP A 418 26.36 -14.62 3.78
CA ASP A 418 27.13 -15.73 4.32
C ASP A 418 28.57 -15.29 4.69
N PRO A 419 28.76 -14.54 5.80
CA PRO A 419 30.07 -14.06 6.22
C PRO A 419 31.08 -15.16 6.53
N ARG A 420 30.60 -16.38 6.81
CA ARG A 420 31.43 -17.53 7.22
C ARG A 420 31.65 -18.58 6.11
N GLY A 421 31.01 -18.44 4.94
CA GLY A 421 31.13 -19.40 3.83
C GLY A 421 30.45 -20.74 4.10
N LEU A 422 29.40 -20.74 4.92
CA LEU A 422 28.59 -21.87 5.36
C LEU A 422 28.04 -22.71 4.20
N ALA A 423 27.68 -22.08 3.09
CA ALA A 423 27.23 -22.79 1.89
C ALA A 423 28.28 -23.77 1.32
N GLN A 424 29.53 -23.72 1.80
CA GLN A 424 30.66 -24.52 1.33
C GLN A 424 31.37 -25.34 2.42
N GLY A 425 30.89 -25.32 3.68
CA GLY A 425 31.63 -25.89 4.81
C GLY A 425 30.79 -26.48 5.94
N ASN A 426 31.46 -27.18 6.86
CA ASN A 426 30.87 -27.60 8.13
C ASN A 426 31.01 -26.44 9.13
N TRP A 427 29.96 -26.20 9.92
CA TRP A 427 29.96 -25.20 10.99
C TRP A 427 29.21 -25.75 12.20
N SER A 428 29.60 -25.28 13.38
CA SER A 428 28.87 -25.53 14.61
C SER A 428 29.05 -24.36 15.57
N ALA A 429 27.98 -23.97 16.27
CA ALA A 429 28.07 -23.04 17.38
C ALA A 429 27.19 -23.51 18.55
N GLN A 430 27.56 -23.05 19.74
CA GLN A 430 26.79 -23.20 20.97
C GLN A 430 26.01 -21.92 21.23
N ASP A 431 24.89 -22.04 21.96
CA ASP A 431 24.04 -20.91 22.39
C ASP A 431 23.66 -19.96 21.21
N ALA A 432 23.50 -20.50 20.01
CA ALA A 432 23.16 -19.75 18.82
C ALA A 432 21.63 -19.61 18.67
N VAL A 433 21.21 -18.68 17.81
CA VAL A 433 19.81 -18.47 17.42
C VAL A 433 19.64 -18.62 15.91
N ALA A 434 18.59 -19.32 15.52
CA ALA A 434 18.15 -19.47 14.14
C ALA A 434 16.71 -18.98 14.01
N VAL A 435 16.39 -18.34 12.88
CA VAL A 435 15.02 -17.98 12.52
C VAL A 435 14.65 -18.73 11.24
N THR A 436 13.60 -19.54 11.30
CA THR A 436 13.18 -20.42 10.20
C THR A 436 12.23 -19.69 9.22
N GLY A 437 12.03 -20.28 8.03
CA GLY A 437 11.20 -19.70 6.96
C GLY A 437 9.71 -19.62 7.25
N ASP A 438 9.22 -20.38 8.23
CA ASP A 438 7.88 -20.30 8.84
C ASP A 438 7.82 -19.34 10.05
N GLY A 439 8.95 -18.75 10.44
CA GLY A 439 9.04 -17.67 11.43
C GLY A 439 9.32 -18.12 12.87
N GLU A 440 9.66 -19.39 13.10
CA GLU A 440 10.04 -19.89 14.42
C GLU A 440 11.43 -19.38 14.83
N VAL A 441 11.58 -18.96 16.10
CA VAL A 441 12.85 -18.56 16.69
C VAL A 441 13.37 -19.72 17.54
N VAL A 442 14.40 -20.41 17.05
CA VAL A 442 15.00 -21.58 17.71
C VAL A 442 16.34 -21.19 18.32
N ARG A 443 16.58 -21.56 19.58
CA ARG A 443 17.86 -21.34 20.29
C ARG A 443 18.47 -22.68 20.71
N GLY A 444 19.80 -22.78 20.65
CA GLY A 444 20.54 -23.98 21.08
C GLY A 444 21.90 -24.18 20.39
N ASP A 445 22.41 -25.40 20.48
CA ASP A 445 23.66 -25.83 19.84
C ASP A 445 23.33 -26.35 18.43
N PHE A 446 23.86 -25.71 17.39
CA PHE A 446 23.59 -26.08 15.99
C PHE A 446 24.83 -26.64 15.28
N GLU A 447 24.61 -27.53 14.32
CA GLU A 447 25.61 -28.05 13.37
C GLU A 447 25.06 -27.96 11.94
N LEU A 448 25.85 -27.44 11.01
CA LEU A 448 25.53 -27.46 9.59
C LEU A 448 26.08 -28.73 8.93
N GLN A 449 25.20 -29.51 8.32
CA GLN A 449 25.49 -30.81 7.72
C GLN A 449 25.19 -30.78 6.21
N THR A 450 26.03 -31.41 5.38
CA THR A 450 25.75 -31.58 3.95
C THR A 450 24.81 -32.77 3.71
N GLY A 451 23.55 -32.51 3.42
CA GLY A 451 22.57 -33.50 3.00
C GLY A 451 22.61 -33.80 1.50
N ALA A 452 21.84 -34.80 1.05
CA ALA A 452 21.71 -35.14 -0.37
C ALA A 452 21.05 -34.02 -1.19
N ASP A 453 20.12 -33.28 -0.58
CA ASP A 453 19.35 -32.20 -1.20
C ASP A 453 19.94 -30.80 -0.92
N GLY A 454 21.16 -30.74 -0.35
CA GLY A 454 21.86 -29.49 -0.01
C GLY A 454 22.25 -29.38 1.48
N PRO A 455 22.79 -28.22 1.90
CA PRO A 455 23.12 -27.97 3.30
C PRO A 455 21.86 -27.91 4.19
N VAL A 456 21.95 -28.53 5.36
CA VAL A 456 20.88 -28.66 6.37
C VAL A 456 21.43 -28.19 7.72
N LEU A 457 20.75 -27.24 8.35
CA LEU A 457 21.00 -26.84 9.72
C LEU A 457 20.34 -27.87 10.66
N ALA A 458 21.10 -28.49 11.54
CA ALA A 458 20.61 -29.46 12.51
C ALA A 458 20.82 -28.96 13.94
N GLN A 459 19.77 -29.02 14.78
CA GLN A 459 19.91 -28.80 16.21
C GLN A 459 20.51 -30.04 16.88
N THR A 460 21.53 -29.83 17.70
CA THR A 460 22.35 -30.89 18.31
C THR A 460 22.12 -31.06 19.81
N ASP A 461 21.66 -30.02 20.49
CA ASP A 461 21.16 -30.09 21.87
C ASP A 461 19.69 -30.53 21.94
N GLY A 462 19.21 -30.76 23.17
CA GLY A 462 17.83 -31.19 23.42
C GLY A 462 17.54 -32.69 23.19
N ARG A 463 16.28 -33.07 23.40
CA ARG A 463 15.80 -34.47 23.29
C ARG A 463 15.30 -34.84 21.88
N ARG A 464 15.11 -33.85 21.02
CA ARG A 464 14.52 -34.00 19.69
C ARG A 464 15.44 -33.29 18.72
N LYS A 465 16.08 -34.07 17.84
CA LYS A 465 16.88 -33.49 16.74
C LYS A 465 15.93 -32.99 15.68
N GLU A 466 15.93 -31.69 15.48
CA GLU A 466 15.19 -31.02 14.40
C GLU A 466 16.19 -30.45 13.40
N SER A 467 15.77 -30.34 12.14
CA SER A 467 16.68 -30.05 11.05
C SER A 467 15.97 -29.36 9.89
N TRP A 468 16.52 -28.27 9.41
CA TRP A 468 15.93 -27.40 8.40
C TRP A 468 16.88 -27.27 7.20
N PRO A 469 16.41 -27.43 5.95
CA PRO A 469 17.19 -27.03 4.77
C PRO A 469 17.68 -25.59 4.93
N LEU A 470 18.94 -25.29 4.62
CA LEU A 470 19.48 -23.93 4.83
C LEU A 470 18.73 -22.88 3.99
N ALA A 471 18.18 -23.28 2.85
CA ALA A 471 17.31 -22.43 2.01
C ALA A 471 15.97 -22.06 2.66
N SER A 472 15.53 -22.76 3.71
CA SER A 472 14.36 -22.42 4.54
C SER A 472 14.75 -21.84 5.90
N VAL A 473 15.97 -21.30 6.05
CA VAL A 473 16.41 -20.55 7.22
C VAL A 473 16.55 -19.08 6.82
N LEU A 474 15.89 -18.18 7.54
CA LEU A 474 15.97 -16.73 7.30
C LEU A 474 17.27 -16.15 7.83
N LEU A 475 17.68 -16.58 9.03
CA LEU A 475 18.83 -16.07 9.77
C LEU A 475 19.45 -17.16 10.67
N ILE A 476 20.78 -17.10 10.84
CA ILE A 476 21.51 -17.77 11.94
C ILE A 476 22.47 -16.73 12.53
N GLY A 477 22.63 -16.69 13.85
CA GLY A 477 23.70 -15.94 14.51
C GLY A 477 23.95 -16.37 15.95
N THR A 478 24.95 -15.76 16.55
CA THR A 478 25.35 -15.95 17.95
C THR A 478 25.19 -14.64 18.72
N ASP A 479 25.61 -14.61 19.99
CA ASP A 479 25.69 -13.36 20.75
C ASP A 479 26.74 -12.38 20.22
N ASP A 480 27.77 -12.87 19.54
CA ASP A 480 28.87 -12.07 19.01
C ASP A 480 28.70 -11.69 17.52
N GLU A 481 28.07 -12.54 16.70
CA GLU A 481 28.04 -12.33 15.25
C GLU A 481 26.80 -12.84 14.48
N LEU A 482 26.52 -12.18 13.35
CA LEU A 482 25.66 -12.69 12.29
C LEU A 482 26.41 -13.77 11.50
N VAL A 483 25.88 -14.99 11.53
CA VAL A 483 26.47 -16.19 10.93
C VAL A 483 25.94 -16.43 9.52
N TYR A 484 24.62 -16.27 9.32
CA TYR A 484 23.94 -16.47 8.03
C TYR A 484 22.68 -15.61 7.93
N ALA A 485 22.32 -15.22 6.72
CA ALA A 485 20.91 -14.99 6.35
C ALA A 485 20.69 -15.35 4.87
N SER A 486 19.51 -15.88 4.54
CA SER A 486 19.18 -16.26 3.14
C SER A 486 19.08 -15.07 2.18
N GLY A 487 19.10 -13.84 2.69
CA GLY A 487 19.24 -12.60 1.92
C GLY A 487 18.97 -11.38 2.80
N ARG A 488 19.20 -10.17 2.28
CA ARG A 488 18.96 -8.90 3.03
C ARG A 488 17.54 -8.80 3.56
N ARG A 489 16.54 -9.15 2.74
CA ARG A 489 15.13 -9.09 3.17
C ARG A 489 14.83 -10.12 4.27
N SER A 490 15.31 -11.36 4.12
CA SER A 490 15.17 -12.41 5.14
C SER A 490 15.81 -12.02 6.47
N LEU A 491 16.95 -11.32 6.45
CA LEU A 491 17.57 -10.76 7.64
C LEU A 491 16.67 -9.73 8.35
N PHE A 492 16.07 -8.78 7.61
CA PHE A 492 15.16 -7.80 8.23
C PHE A 492 13.88 -8.45 8.77
N ASP A 493 13.28 -9.37 8.00
CA ASP A 493 12.12 -10.15 8.42
C ASP A 493 12.44 -10.98 9.70
N ALA A 494 13.64 -11.58 9.78
CA ALA A 494 14.12 -12.32 10.95
C ALA A 494 14.43 -11.43 12.15
N CYS A 495 15.07 -10.27 11.97
CA CYS A 495 15.32 -9.33 13.08
C CYS A 495 14.01 -8.77 13.65
N ALA A 496 12.96 -8.60 12.84
CA ALA A 496 11.62 -8.25 13.32
C ALA A 496 11.01 -9.36 14.20
N LEU A 497 11.17 -10.64 13.82
CA LEU A 497 10.74 -11.77 14.63
C LEU A 497 11.53 -11.87 15.95
N LEU A 498 12.85 -11.67 15.92
CA LEU A 498 13.69 -11.62 17.12
C LEU A 498 13.35 -10.43 18.04
N ALA A 499 12.93 -9.30 17.47
CA ALA A 499 12.44 -8.15 18.21
C ALA A 499 11.12 -8.45 18.95
N LEU A 500 10.18 -9.12 18.29
CA LEU A 500 8.92 -9.56 18.90
C LEU A 500 9.17 -10.58 20.02
N GLU A 501 10.10 -11.53 19.82
CA GLU A 501 10.49 -12.51 20.85
C GLU A 501 11.11 -11.82 22.07
N ALA A 502 12.07 -10.91 21.86
CA ALA A 502 12.70 -10.14 22.94
C ALA A 502 11.72 -9.20 23.67
N GLN A 503 10.70 -8.68 22.96
CA GLN A 503 9.59 -7.94 23.59
C GLN A 503 8.74 -8.85 24.47
N ARG A 504 8.44 -10.08 24.02
CA ARG A 504 7.67 -11.07 24.79
C ARG A 504 8.42 -11.49 26.05
N GLU A 505 9.70 -11.83 25.94
CA GLU A 505 10.57 -12.20 27.07
C GLU A 505 10.63 -11.07 28.11
N ALA A 506 10.87 -9.83 27.69
CA ALA A 506 10.88 -8.68 28.59
C ALA A 506 9.50 -8.40 29.22
N LEU A 507 8.40 -8.66 28.49
CA LEU A 507 7.05 -8.59 29.04
C LEU A 507 6.76 -9.69 30.07
N GLU A 508 7.33 -10.89 29.91
CA GLU A 508 7.21 -11.96 30.90
C GLU A 508 7.86 -11.61 32.24
N ASP A 509 9.03 -10.97 32.22
CA ASP A 509 9.73 -10.45 33.41
C ASP A 509 8.95 -9.31 34.11
N ILE A 510 8.27 -8.48 33.33
CA ILE A 510 7.40 -7.41 33.83
C ILE A 510 6.09 -8.00 34.39
N ALA A 511 5.54 -9.05 33.76
CA ALA A 511 4.26 -9.66 34.14
C ALA A 511 4.26 -10.30 35.55
N ASP A 512 5.40 -10.73 36.09
CA ASP A 512 5.51 -11.19 37.49
C ASP A 512 5.59 -10.05 38.52
N ARG A 513 5.82 -8.82 38.07
CA ARG A 513 5.89 -7.61 38.90
C ARG A 513 4.61 -6.77 38.81
N ILE A 514 3.98 -6.70 37.63
CA ILE A 514 2.70 -6.02 37.38
C ILE A 514 1.61 -6.23 38.45
N PRO A 515 1.34 -7.45 38.96
CA PRO A 515 0.31 -7.67 39.98
C PRO A 515 0.56 -6.95 41.32
N ARG A 516 1.74 -6.35 41.52
CA ARG A 516 2.14 -5.62 42.73
C ARG A 516 1.68 -4.16 42.73
N SER A 517 1.56 -3.52 41.55
CA SER A 517 1.05 -2.14 41.42
C SER A 517 -0.40 -2.02 41.90
N ARG A 518 -1.20 -3.08 41.67
CA ARG A 518 -2.67 -3.10 41.78
C ARG A 518 -3.36 -2.09 40.87
N ASP A 519 -2.75 -1.81 39.73
CA ASP A 519 -3.21 -0.84 38.77
C ASP A 519 -3.93 -1.56 37.62
N PRO A 520 -5.28 -1.47 37.53
CA PRO A 520 -6.04 -2.25 36.55
C PRO A 520 -5.72 -1.83 35.11
N GLU A 521 -5.55 -0.53 34.86
CA GLU A 521 -5.21 0.01 33.54
C GLU A 521 -3.86 -0.53 33.06
N LEU A 522 -2.88 -0.60 33.97
CA LEU A 522 -1.55 -1.11 33.66
C LEU A 522 -1.53 -2.61 33.36
N ILE A 523 -2.34 -3.39 34.08
CA ILE A 523 -2.48 -4.84 33.83
C ILE A 523 -3.17 -5.06 32.48
N GLU A 524 -4.18 -4.26 32.14
CA GLU A 524 -4.91 -4.32 30.87
C GLU A 524 -4.02 -3.93 29.67
N GLN A 525 -3.20 -2.88 29.81
CA GLN A 525 -2.18 -2.51 28.82
C GLN A 525 -1.20 -3.66 28.55
N ALA A 526 -0.68 -4.29 29.60
CA ALA A 526 0.23 -5.42 29.47
C ALA A 526 -0.42 -6.67 28.89
N LEU A 527 -1.70 -6.91 29.19
CA LEU A 527 -2.48 -8.02 28.64
C LEU A 527 -2.78 -7.81 27.14
N THR A 528 -3.10 -6.58 26.76
CA THR A 528 -3.27 -6.18 25.35
C THR A 528 -1.96 -6.32 24.57
N LEU A 529 -0.84 -5.90 25.17
CA LEU A 529 0.49 -6.06 24.57
C LEU A 529 0.92 -7.53 24.49
N ALA A 530 0.59 -8.35 25.49
CA ALA A 530 0.86 -9.80 25.44
C ALA A 530 0.11 -10.46 24.29
N ALA A 531 -1.16 -10.09 24.07
CA ALA A 531 -1.95 -10.59 22.95
C ALA A 531 -1.35 -10.16 21.59
N SER A 532 -0.98 -8.89 21.42
CA SER A 532 -0.41 -8.40 20.15
C SER A 532 1.00 -8.95 19.85
N LEU A 533 1.77 -9.35 20.87
CA LEU A 533 3.06 -10.04 20.73
C LEU A 533 2.94 -11.56 20.54
N GLY A 534 1.71 -12.10 20.45
CA GLY A 534 1.47 -13.54 20.30
C GLY A 534 2.00 -14.35 21.48
N ALA A 535 1.84 -13.84 22.70
CA ALA A 535 2.29 -14.54 23.91
C ALA A 535 1.54 -15.87 24.14
N ASP A 536 2.15 -16.78 24.90
CA ASP A 536 1.56 -18.08 25.19
C ASP A 536 0.30 -17.97 26.08
N GLU A 537 -0.56 -18.99 26.00
CA GLU A 537 -1.81 -19.06 26.77
C GLU A 537 -1.56 -18.90 28.28
N LYS A 538 -0.42 -19.39 28.77
CA LYS A 538 -0.02 -19.33 30.19
C LYS A 538 0.30 -17.90 30.64
N LEU A 539 0.95 -17.08 29.81
CA LEU A 539 1.19 -15.66 30.08
C LEU A 539 -0.12 -14.88 30.07
N LEU A 540 -0.96 -15.13 29.06
CA LEU A 540 -2.28 -14.50 28.93
C LEU A 540 -3.18 -14.85 30.13
N GLU A 541 -3.26 -16.13 30.53
CA GLU A 541 -3.97 -16.54 31.75
C GLU A 541 -3.36 -15.91 33.03
N ARG A 542 -2.02 -15.75 33.09
CA ARG A 542 -1.34 -15.15 34.25
C ARG A 542 -1.72 -13.68 34.41
N LEU A 543 -1.71 -12.92 33.32
CA LEU A 543 -2.11 -11.51 33.27
C LEU A 543 -3.62 -11.32 33.47
N GLN A 544 -4.48 -12.16 32.86
CA GLN A 544 -5.93 -12.12 33.08
C GLN A 544 -6.28 -12.39 34.56
N ARG A 545 -5.68 -13.40 35.19
CA ARG A 545 -5.86 -13.65 36.63
C ARG A 545 -5.37 -12.50 37.51
N ALA A 546 -4.39 -11.72 37.05
CA ALA A 546 -3.97 -10.50 37.74
C ALA A 546 -5.01 -9.38 37.58
N ALA A 547 -5.58 -9.20 36.39
CA ALA A 547 -6.62 -8.22 36.10
C ALA A 547 -7.88 -8.47 36.95
N ASP A 548 -8.41 -9.69 36.93
CA ASP A 548 -9.57 -10.11 37.72
C ASP A 548 -9.35 -9.84 39.22
N LYS A 549 -8.13 -10.12 39.70
CA LYS A 549 -7.73 -9.94 41.10
C LYS A 549 -7.52 -8.47 41.46
N ALA A 550 -7.17 -7.60 40.52
CA ALA A 550 -7.09 -6.17 40.72
C ALA A 550 -8.50 -5.56 40.76
N ALA A 551 -9.36 -5.90 39.81
CA ALA A 551 -10.76 -5.47 39.77
C ALA A 551 -11.54 -5.87 41.05
N ALA A 552 -11.25 -7.04 41.62
CA ALA A 552 -11.85 -7.50 42.88
C ALA A 552 -11.30 -6.80 44.15
N GLN A 553 -10.23 -6.00 44.07
CA GLN A 553 -9.60 -5.34 45.23
C GLN A 553 -9.96 -3.85 45.31
N THR A 554 -10.63 -3.45 46.41
CA THR A 554 -10.91 -2.04 46.73
C THR A 554 -9.69 -1.23 47.22
N ARG A 555 -8.47 -1.77 47.06
CA ARG A 555 -7.23 -1.09 47.47
C ARG A 555 -6.73 -0.23 46.32
N LYS A 556 -6.44 1.04 46.61
CA LYS A 556 -5.85 1.96 45.63
C LYS A 556 -4.54 1.39 45.04
N PRO A 557 -4.24 1.72 43.77
CA PRO A 557 -2.92 1.49 43.18
C PRO A 557 -1.82 2.10 44.04
N LYS A 558 -0.60 1.55 43.93
CA LYS A 558 0.60 2.14 44.51
C LYS A 558 1.28 3.04 43.46
N PRO A 559 1.33 4.37 43.66
CA PRO A 559 1.84 5.28 42.63
C PRO A 559 3.29 5.02 42.20
N GLU A 560 4.15 4.60 43.14
CA GLU A 560 5.57 4.31 42.88
C GLU A 560 5.71 3.04 42.01
N ASP A 561 5.20 1.89 42.46
CA ASP A 561 5.16 0.65 41.66
C ASP A 561 4.49 0.86 40.29
N SER A 562 3.38 1.63 40.21
CA SER A 562 2.70 1.92 38.94
C SER A 562 3.55 2.73 37.97
N ALA A 563 4.23 3.79 38.45
CA ALA A 563 5.04 4.67 37.60
C ALA A 563 6.28 3.96 37.06
N GLU A 564 6.95 3.14 37.88
CA GLU A 564 8.07 2.30 37.48
C GLU A 564 7.66 1.32 36.38
N LEU A 565 6.60 0.52 36.62
CA LEU A 565 6.12 -0.49 35.67
C LEU A 565 5.51 0.13 34.40
N SER A 566 4.93 1.33 34.48
CA SER A 566 4.47 2.07 33.30
C SER A 566 5.63 2.57 32.44
N ALA A 567 6.72 3.03 33.05
CA ALA A 567 7.93 3.37 32.32
C ALA A 567 8.59 2.13 31.68
N GLU A 568 8.61 0.99 32.37
CA GLU A 568 9.11 -0.27 31.82
C GLU A 568 8.26 -0.80 30.65
N LEU A 569 6.93 -0.84 30.77
CA LEU A 569 6.03 -1.19 29.66
C LEU A 569 6.19 -0.23 28.48
N SER A 570 6.33 1.08 28.73
CA SER A 570 6.60 2.06 27.66
C SER A 570 7.96 1.82 26.99
N ALA A 571 8.96 1.37 27.76
CA ALA A 571 10.29 1.03 27.22
C ALA A 571 10.28 -0.26 26.36
N LEU A 572 9.29 -1.15 26.50
CA LEU A 572 9.13 -2.29 25.58
C LEU A 572 8.94 -1.85 24.12
N GLY A 573 8.37 -0.67 23.88
CA GLY A 573 8.27 -0.09 22.54
C GLY A 573 9.62 0.14 21.86
N ARG A 574 10.71 0.27 22.63
CA ARG A 574 12.09 0.48 22.12
C ARG A 574 12.91 -0.79 22.01
N VAL A 575 12.40 -1.94 22.49
CA VAL A 575 13.11 -3.22 22.37
C VAL A 575 13.40 -3.62 20.92
N PRO A 576 12.51 -3.39 19.93
CA PRO A 576 12.83 -3.64 18.51
C PRO A 576 14.01 -2.81 18.01
N ALA A 577 14.05 -1.52 18.34
CA ALA A 577 15.18 -0.65 18.00
C ALA A 577 16.50 -1.10 18.67
N ARG A 578 16.43 -1.62 19.91
CA ARG A 578 17.59 -2.27 20.55
C ARG A 578 18.04 -3.51 19.78
N VAL A 579 17.15 -4.46 19.51
CA VAL A 579 17.50 -5.70 18.78
C VAL A 579 18.07 -5.41 17.40
N LEU A 580 17.46 -4.48 16.65
CA LEU A 580 17.95 -4.07 15.32
C LEU A 580 19.34 -3.41 15.39
N TRP A 581 19.60 -2.60 16.42
CA TRP A 581 20.94 -2.04 16.66
C TRP A 581 21.96 -3.14 16.96
N ASP A 582 21.66 -4.02 17.91
CA ASP A 582 22.57 -5.07 18.38
C ASP A 582 22.94 -6.01 17.21
N TRP A 583 21.97 -6.38 16.36
CA TRP A 583 22.24 -7.12 15.12
C TRP A 583 23.06 -6.34 14.09
N SER A 584 22.96 -5.00 14.06
CA SER A 584 23.80 -4.16 13.19
C SER A 584 25.27 -4.16 13.64
N GLU A 585 25.53 -4.22 14.95
CA GLU A 585 26.89 -4.32 15.49
C GLU A 585 27.49 -5.73 15.29
N ARG A 586 26.66 -6.78 15.40
CA ARG A 586 27.00 -8.19 15.15
C ARG A 586 27.36 -8.52 13.69
N VAL A 587 27.19 -7.61 12.71
CA VAL A 587 27.64 -7.88 11.33
C VAL A 587 29.17 -7.85 11.27
N PRO A 588 29.85 -8.95 10.86
CA PRO A 588 31.30 -9.05 10.92
C PRO A 588 32.03 -7.92 10.19
N ALA A 589 33.12 -7.44 10.79
CA ALA A 589 33.87 -6.28 10.29
C ALA A 589 34.54 -6.51 8.92
N ASP A 590 34.80 -7.77 8.57
CA ASP A 590 35.41 -8.25 7.33
C ASP A 590 34.40 -8.72 6.27
N PHE A 591 33.08 -8.67 6.57
CA PHE A 591 32.05 -9.09 5.62
C PHE A 591 31.88 -8.11 4.45
N ASP A 592 32.06 -8.60 3.22
CA ASP A 592 31.77 -7.84 2.00
C ASP A 592 30.27 -7.56 1.88
N GLY A 593 29.90 -6.28 2.06
CA GLY A 593 28.50 -5.84 2.16
C GLY A 593 28.03 -5.51 3.58
N ARG A 594 28.89 -5.55 4.61
CA ARG A 594 28.60 -5.15 6.00
C ARG A 594 27.79 -3.86 6.08
N ASP A 595 28.28 -2.81 5.44
CA ASP A 595 27.66 -1.50 5.49
C ASP A 595 26.24 -1.46 4.93
N ALA A 596 25.94 -2.25 3.90
CA ALA A 596 24.61 -2.31 3.29
C ALA A 596 23.61 -3.07 4.19
N VAL A 597 24.12 -4.04 4.96
CA VAL A 597 23.34 -4.72 6.00
C VAL A 597 23.06 -3.79 7.18
N GLN A 598 24.11 -3.12 7.70
CA GLN A 598 23.96 -2.11 8.75
C GLN A 598 23.00 -1.00 8.32
N TRP A 599 23.04 -0.57 7.05
CA TRP A 599 22.11 0.42 6.49
C TRP A 599 20.65 0.01 6.66
N GLY A 600 20.30 -1.20 6.25
CA GLY A 600 18.93 -1.68 6.34
C GLY A 600 18.46 -1.85 7.79
N LEU A 601 19.33 -2.38 8.67
CA LEU A 601 19.00 -2.54 10.09
C LEU A 601 18.80 -1.21 10.80
N VAL A 602 19.66 -0.20 10.54
CA VAL A 602 19.49 1.16 11.09
C VAL A 602 18.24 1.85 10.51
N ARG A 603 17.84 1.54 9.28
CA ARG A 603 16.59 2.07 8.68
C ARG A 603 15.35 1.49 9.36
N GLU A 604 15.29 0.18 9.54
CA GLU A 604 14.18 -0.45 10.27
C GLU A 604 14.16 -0.03 11.76
N LEU A 605 15.34 0.20 12.35
CA LEU A 605 15.48 0.75 13.71
C LEU A 605 14.83 2.13 13.79
N LEU A 606 15.14 3.05 12.88
CA LEU A 606 14.60 4.41 12.90
C LEU A 606 13.10 4.47 12.58
N LYS A 607 12.52 3.44 11.93
CA LYS A 607 11.06 3.28 11.84
C LYS A 607 10.43 2.84 13.17
N ALA A 608 11.17 2.07 13.99
CA ALA A 608 10.70 1.58 15.28
C ALA A 608 10.90 2.58 16.43
N ASP A 609 12.05 3.28 16.47
CA ASP A 609 12.33 4.40 17.37
C ASP A 609 13.01 5.54 16.58
N PRO A 610 12.23 6.50 16.04
CA PRO A 610 12.74 7.67 15.33
C PRO A 610 13.60 8.62 16.19
N ALA A 611 13.74 8.35 17.49
CA ALA A 611 14.51 9.15 18.45
C ALA A 611 15.71 8.39 19.06
N ASP A 612 16.17 7.29 18.44
CA ASP A 612 17.34 6.54 18.92
C ASP A 612 18.65 7.32 18.73
N ASP A 613 19.28 7.68 19.86
CA ASP A 613 20.54 8.45 19.90
C ASP A 613 21.72 7.72 19.24
N ARG A 614 21.74 6.38 19.22
CA ARG A 614 22.84 5.58 18.64
C ARG A 614 22.76 5.65 17.11
N ALA A 615 21.56 5.47 16.55
CA ALA A 615 21.30 5.69 15.13
C ALA A 615 21.62 7.14 14.73
N ARG A 616 21.21 8.13 15.53
CA ARG A 616 21.55 9.54 15.30
C ARG A 616 23.06 9.78 15.28
N GLN A 617 23.80 9.24 16.24
CA GLN A 617 25.27 9.34 16.29
C GLN A 617 25.94 8.63 15.11
N TRP A 618 25.43 7.45 14.73
CA TRP A 618 25.92 6.66 13.60
C TRP A 618 25.76 7.38 12.26
N LEU A 619 24.66 8.13 12.07
CA LEU A 619 24.43 9.00 10.92
C LEU A 619 25.35 10.22 10.94
N ALA A 620 25.44 10.91 12.08
CA ALA A 620 26.29 12.10 12.23
C ALA A 620 27.78 11.80 11.91
N GLN A 621 28.27 10.62 12.27
CA GLN A 621 29.63 10.15 11.93
C GLN A 621 29.86 9.85 10.43
N ARG A 622 28.79 9.80 9.63
CA ARG A 622 28.82 9.44 8.19
C ARG A 622 28.46 10.62 7.27
N LEU A 623 28.07 11.76 7.83
CA LEU A 623 27.84 12.99 7.07
C LEU A 623 29.12 13.43 6.33
N PRO A 624 28.99 14.00 5.11
CA PRO A 624 30.11 14.67 4.46
C PRO A 624 30.70 15.78 5.34
N GLU A 625 31.99 16.07 5.18
CA GLU A 625 32.64 17.16 5.92
C GLU A 625 31.90 18.48 5.68
N GLY A 626 31.53 19.16 6.78
CA GLY A 626 30.73 20.39 6.75
C GLY A 626 29.21 20.21 6.89
N ALA A 627 28.66 19.01 6.76
CA ALA A 627 27.24 18.77 7.05
C ALA A 627 26.97 18.59 8.56
N GLU A 628 25.91 19.22 9.04
CA GLU A 628 25.35 19.01 10.37
C GLU A 628 24.05 18.20 10.28
N LEU A 629 23.81 17.29 11.23
CA LEU A 629 22.61 16.46 11.28
C LEU A 629 21.43 17.27 11.85
N VAL A 630 20.70 17.97 10.97
CA VAL A 630 19.56 18.82 11.34
C VAL A 630 18.27 18.01 11.41
N GLY A 631 17.46 18.25 12.44
CA GLY A 631 16.15 17.62 12.64
C GLY A 631 16.16 16.38 13.53
N GLU A 632 14.96 15.87 13.81
CA GLU A 632 14.68 14.72 14.68
C GLU A 632 13.47 13.93 14.12
N GLY A 633 13.34 12.65 14.48
CA GLY A 633 12.23 11.82 13.99
C GLY A 633 12.43 11.33 12.56
N GLU A 634 11.36 11.35 11.77
CA GLU A 634 11.30 10.78 10.41
C GLU A 634 12.36 11.38 9.45
N ILE A 635 12.78 12.63 9.65
CA ILE A 635 13.85 13.26 8.86
C ILE A 635 15.22 12.54 8.99
N LEU A 636 15.41 11.69 9.99
CA LEU A 636 16.60 10.82 10.06
C LEU A 636 16.59 9.75 8.97
N LEU A 637 15.41 9.29 8.50
CA LEU A 637 15.29 8.39 7.34
C LEU A 637 15.62 9.12 6.04
N ASP A 638 15.23 10.38 5.91
CA ASP A 638 15.61 11.27 4.81
C ASP A 638 17.14 11.48 4.75
N TRP A 639 17.79 11.68 5.90
CA TRP A 639 19.25 11.70 6.01
C TRP A 639 19.89 10.35 5.66
N MET A 640 19.22 9.21 5.92
CA MET A 640 19.68 7.92 5.43
C MET A 640 19.62 7.82 3.91
N ASP A 641 18.56 8.30 3.27
CA ASP A 641 18.46 8.27 1.81
C ASP A 641 19.50 9.21 1.17
N TYR A 642 19.74 10.38 1.78
CA TYR A 642 20.86 11.26 1.42
C TYR A 642 22.20 10.54 1.47
N LEU A 643 22.53 9.92 2.60
CA LEU A 643 23.81 9.22 2.75
C LEU A 643 23.93 7.98 1.84
N ALA A 644 22.83 7.28 1.55
CA ALA A 644 22.84 6.17 0.60
C ALA A 644 23.16 6.66 -0.83
N ALA A 645 22.55 7.77 -1.26
CA ALA A 645 22.84 8.41 -2.54
C ALA A 645 24.30 8.90 -2.63
N THR A 646 24.77 9.62 -1.61
CA THR A 646 26.13 10.22 -1.60
C THR A 646 27.27 9.21 -1.41
N ARG A 647 26.96 7.94 -1.12
CA ARG A 647 27.93 6.84 -1.16
C ARG A 647 28.13 6.26 -2.55
N ARG A 648 27.11 6.32 -3.42
CA ARG A 648 27.21 5.97 -4.84
C ARG A 648 27.79 7.14 -5.64
N ILE A 649 27.35 8.36 -5.33
CA ILE A 649 27.78 9.61 -5.95
C ILE A 649 28.67 10.37 -4.96
N PRO A 650 29.98 10.51 -5.18
CA PRO A 650 30.82 11.33 -4.30
C PRO A 650 30.35 12.79 -4.36
N VAL A 651 30.06 13.39 -3.19
CA VAL A 651 29.67 14.80 -3.08
C VAL A 651 30.64 15.65 -2.27
N GLU A 652 30.74 16.92 -2.66
CA GLU A 652 31.45 18.00 -1.96
C GLU A 652 30.41 19.03 -1.48
N LEU A 653 30.51 19.46 -0.22
CA LEU A 653 29.72 20.58 0.31
C LEU A 653 30.47 21.89 0.13
N ILE A 654 29.77 22.89 -0.41
CA ILE A 654 30.31 24.19 -0.77
C ILE A 654 29.57 25.24 0.04
N ASP A 655 30.25 25.78 1.05
CA ASP A 655 29.77 26.89 1.86
C ASP A 655 29.44 28.12 0.99
N SER A 656 28.40 28.85 1.36
CA SER A 656 28.08 30.17 0.81
C SER A 656 29.09 31.22 1.31
N PRO A 657 29.99 31.76 0.46
CA PRO A 657 30.99 32.73 0.89
C PRO A 657 30.33 34.07 1.24
N ARG A 658 30.61 34.59 2.44
CA ARG A 658 30.05 35.85 2.95
C ARG A 658 30.58 37.13 2.28
N SER A 659 31.57 37.01 1.40
CA SER A 659 32.20 38.14 0.70
C SER A 659 32.81 37.67 -0.61
N GLU A 660 32.67 38.46 -1.68
CA GLU A 660 33.40 38.20 -2.93
C GLU A 660 34.91 38.29 -2.72
N SER A 661 35.63 37.23 -3.10
CA SER A 661 37.10 37.22 -3.18
C SER A 661 37.52 36.75 -4.58
N ALA A 662 38.68 37.23 -5.04
CA ALA A 662 39.29 36.79 -6.28
C ALA A 662 39.67 35.30 -6.26
N ASP A 663 39.89 34.73 -5.08
CA ASP A 663 40.33 33.35 -4.89
C ASP A 663 39.17 32.33 -4.83
N LEU A 664 37.91 32.79 -4.86
CA LEU A 664 36.75 31.89 -4.85
C LEU A 664 36.68 31.05 -6.13
N THR A 665 36.39 29.76 -5.98
CA THR A 665 36.11 28.85 -7.10
C THR A 665 34.84 29.27 -7.84
N LEU A 666 34.64 28.74 -9.07
CA LEU A 666 33.44 29.04 -9.84
C LEU A 666 32.16 28.65 -9.08
N ASP A 667 32.16 27.50 -8.42
CA ASP A 667 31.01 26.99 -7.68
C ASP A 667 30.78 27.77 -6.38
N GLN A 668 31.83 28.15 -5.65
CA GLN A 668 31.70 29.08 -4.50
C GLN A 668 31.08 30.42 -4.93
N ARG A 669 31.45 30.96 -6.10
CA ARG A 669 30.82 32.18 -6.64
C ARG A 669 29.35 31.96 -7.02
N ARG A 670 28.99 30.79 -7.56
CA ARG A 670 27.59 30.43 -7.85
C ARG A 670 26.76 30.39 -6.57
N VAL A 671 27.21 29.64 -5.57
CA VAL A 671 26.56 29.56 -4.25
C VAL A 671 26.47 30.93 -3.58
N GLY A 672 27.55 31.73 -3.58
CA GLY A 672 27.55 33.07 -2.98
C GLY A 672 26.61 34.09 -3.66
N ARG A 673 26.46 34.01 -5.00
CA ARG A 673 25.46 34.81 -5.74
C ARG A 673 24.04 34.40 -5.35
N ALA A 674 23.76 33.10 -5.27
CA ALA A 674 22.48 32.61 -4.79
C ALA A 674 22.25 33.09 -3.34
N GLY A 675 23.25 32.96 -2.46
CA GLY A 675 23.23 33.43 -1.08
C GLY A 675 22.77 34.88 -0.94
N THR A 676 23.35 35.76 -1.76
CA THR A 676 23.06 37.21 -1.76
C THR A 676 21.68 37.55 -2.33
N GLY A 677 21.20 36.81 -3.33
CA GLY A 677 19.92 37.08 -4.01
C GLY A 677 18.69 36.36 -3.43
N TRP A 678 18.91 35.27 -2.67
CA TRP A 678 17.86 34.34 -2.26
C TRP A 678 17.75 34.19 -0.73
N ARG A 679 18.70 33.51 -0.05
CA ARG A 679 18.78 33.31 1.42
C ARG A 679 20.22 32.96 1.85
N ASN A 680 20.61 33.31 3.08
CA ASN A 680 22.02 33.25 3.52
C ASN A 680 22.51 31.87 4.01
N ASP A 681 21.59 30.93 4.20
CA ASP A 681 21.79 29.57 4.74
C ASP A 681 21.77 28.49 3.64
N LEU A 682 21.98 28.90 2.38
CA LEU A 682 22.20 27.97 1.27
C LEU A 682 23.58 27.32 1.35
N VAL A 683 23.63 26.05 0.97
CA VAL A 683 24.86 25.36 0.61
C VAL A 683 24.81 24.97 -0.87
N GLY A 684 25.97 24.80 -1.50
CA GLY A 684 26.08 24.02 -2.72
C GLY A 684 26.39 22.57 -2.38
N VAL A 685 25.62 21.63 -2.91
CA VAL A 685 25.95 20.20 -2.89
C VAL A 685 26.38 19.83 -4.30
N ARG A 686 27.69 19.62 -4.46
CA ARG A 686 28.31 19.32 -5.74
C ARG A 686 28.52 17.81 -5.85
N SER A 687 28.04 17.24 -6.94
CA SER A 687 28.34 15.88 -7.39
C SER A 687 29.22 15.95 -8.66
N PRO A 688 29.57 14.83 -9.33
CA PRO A 688 30.38 14.88 -10.54
C PRO A 688 29.80 15.78 -11.63
N GLU A 689 28.48 15.73 -11.86
CA GLU A 689 27.82 16.40 -12.98
C GLU A 689 26.82 17.50 -12.57
N LEU A 690 26.42 17.58 -11.30
CA LEU A 690 25.48 18.59 -10.79
C LEU A 690 26.10 19.53 -9.73
N LEU A 691 25.54 20.74 -9.64
CA LEU A 691 25.69 21.63 -8.48
C LEU A 691 24.29 22.01 -7.99
N VAL A 692 23.84 21.39 -6.90
CA VAL A 692 22.53 21.67 -6.30
C VAL A 692 22.68 22.73 -5.21
N VAL A 693 22.09 23.91 -5.41
CA VAL A 693 22.06 24.99 -4.42
C VAL A 693 20.72 24.97 -3.70
N THR A 694 20.76 24.68 -2.40
CA THR A 694 19.57 24.42 -1.58
C THR A 694 19.89 24.63 -0.09
N PRO A 695 18.90 24.89 0.78
CA PRO A 695 19.03 24.58 2.20
C PRO A 695 19.08 23.06 2.44
N LEU A 696 19.63 22.63 3.58
CA LEU A 696 19.66 21.24 4.03
C LEU A 696 18.45 20.86 4.90
N ASP A 697 17.31 21.53 4.71
CA ASP A 697 16.07 21.28 5.48
C ASP A 697 15.20 20.12 4.93
N ALA A 698 15.53 19.57 3.75
CA ALA A 698 14.84 18.44 3.12
C ALA A 698 15.81 17.41 2.48
N PRO A 699 16.61 16.67 3.27
CA PRO A 699 17.68 15.81 2.75
C PRO A 699 17.18 14.65 1.88
N GLY A 700 15.98 14.11 2.11
CA GLY A 700 15.42 13.01 1.29
C GLY A 700 15.03 13.45 -0.12
N SER A 701 14.55 14.67 -0.28
CA SER A 701 14.30 15.25 -1.61
C SER A 701 15.61 15.53 -2.36
N LEU A 702 16.62 16.05 -1.64
CA LEU A 702 17.96 16.29 -2.19
C LEU A 702 18.64 14.98 -2.62
N SER A 703 18.51 13.91 -1.84
CA SER A 703 19.08 12.59 -2.17
C SER A 703 18.57 12.07 -3.51
N THR A 704 17.26 12.17 -3.72
CA THR A 704 16.59 11.68 -4.93
C THR A 704 16.93 12.55 -6.14
N ILE A 705 16.99 13.87 -5.96
CA ILE A 705 17.43 14.82 -7.00
C ILE A 705 18.87 14.52 -7.45
N LEU A 706 19.80 14.28 -6.52
CA LEU A 706 21.18 13.91 -6.83
C LEU A 706 21.26 12.54 -7.52
N ALA A 707 20.66 11.51 -6.92
CA ALA A 707 20.69 10.13 -7.41
C ALA A 707 20.10 10.00 -8.82
N GLN A 708 18.91 10.54 -9.02
CA GLN A 708 18.26 10.48 -10.33
C GLN A 708 18.86 11.46 -11.33
N GLY A 709 19.30 12.65 -10.89
CA GLY A 709 19.91 13.63 -11.78
C GLY A 709 21.25 13.18 -12.38
N GLU A 710 22.11 12.55 -11.58
CA GLU A 710 23.38 11.97 -12.05
C GLU A 710 23.13 10.81 -13.03
N LEU A 711 22.28 9.85 -12.65
CA LEU A 711 21.89 8.73 -13.52
C LEU A 711 21.22 9.21 -14.82
N MET A 712 20.45 10.30 -14.76
CA MET A 712 19.86 10.96 -15.92
C MET A 712 20.93 11.58 -16.84
N VAL A 713 21.92 12.30 -16.29
CA VAL A 713 23.02 12.86 -17.08
C VAL A 713 23.87 11.76 -17.71
N GLU A 714 24.19 10.69 -16.99
CA GLU A 714 24.89 9.52 -17.54
C GLU A 714 24.09 8.87 -18.67
N THR A 715 22.77 8.74 -18.50
CA THR A 715 21.86 8.21 -19.52
C THR A 715 21.89 9.06 -20.80
N LEU A 716 21.84 10.39 -20.69
CA LEU A 716 21.95 11.30 -21.83
C LEU A 716 23.33 11.26 -22.49
N ASP A 717 24.41 11.32 -21.69
CA ASP A 717 25.78 11.15 -22.18
C ASP A 717 25.92 9.82 -22.97
N SER A 718 25.27 8.73 -22.51
CA SER A 718 25.27 7.43 -23.20
C SER A 718 24.51 7.45 -24.52
N TRP A 719 23.34 8.10 -24.60
CA TRP A 719 22.53 8.17 -25.82
C TRP A 719 23.23 8.95 -26.92
N PHE A 720 24.00 10.00 -26.56
CA PHE A 720 24.74 10.82 -27.51
C PHE A 720 26.22 10.43 -27.68
N ALA A 721 26.71 9.37 -27.03
CA ALA A 721 28.11 8.91 -27.10
C ALA A 721 28.59 8.57 -28.53
N GLY A 722 27.67 8.27 -29.45
CA GLY A 722 27.96 7.99 -30.86
C GLY A 722 28.02 9.21 -31.79
N PHE A 723 28.08 10.44 -31.27
CA PHE A 723 28.31 11.66 -32.05
C PHE A 723 29.77 12.11 -31.94
N GLU A 724 30.27 12.83 -32.94
CA GLU A 724 31.60 13.45 -32.85
C GLU A 724 31.57 14.54 -31.76
N PRO A 725 32.48 14.50 -30.76
CA PRO A 725 32.44 15.42 -29.63
C PRO A 725 32.95 16.81 -30.04
N VAL A 726 32.03 17.69 -30.40
CA VAL A 726 32.27 19.12 -30.66
C VAL A 726 32.55 19.87 -29.35
N ARG A 727 31.90 19.45 -28.25
CA ARG A 727 32.04 20.06 -26.92
C ARG A 727 32.96 19.22 -26.03
N THR A 728 34.08 19.81 -25.61
CA THR A 728 35.07 19.17 -24.71
C THR A 728 34.92 19.60 -23.25
N ALA A 729 34.36 20.79 -23.00
CA ALA A 729 34.05 21.25 -21.65
C ALA A 729 32.79 20.56 -21.12
N ARG A 730 32.88 20.03 -19.90
CA ARG A 730 31.79 19.37 -19.16
C ARG A 730 31.53 20.16 -17.87
N PRO A 731 30.79 21.29 -17.93
CA PRO A 731 30.43 22.03 -16.73
C PRO A 731 29.41 21.25 -15.89
N SER A 732 29.43 21.48 -14.58
CA SER A 732 28.35 21.06 -13.68
C SER A 732 27.06 21.82 -14.02
N LEU A 733 25.94 21.10 -14.06
CA LEU A 733 24.61 21.65 -14.25
C LEU A 733 24.12 22.26 -12.94
N GLU A 734 23.94 23.58 -12.90
CA GLU A 734 23.50 24.32 -11.72
C GLU A 734 21.97 24.21 -11.53
N LEU A 735 21.54 23.74 -10.35
CA LEU A 735 20.14 23.58 -9.98
C LEU A 735 19.86 24.35 -8.68
N HIS A 736 18.83 25.19 -8.65
CA HIS A 736 18.36 25.86 -7.43
C HIS A 736 17.07 25.18 -6.94
N VAL A 737 17.08 24.63 -5.72
CA VAL A 737 15.96 23.87 -5.14
C VAL A 737 15.34 24.63 -3.97
N TYR A 738 14.11 25.13 -4.15
CA TYR A 738 13.40 25.97 -3.18
C TYR A 738 12.50 25.13 -2.26
N SER A 739 12.53 25.40 -0.95
CA SER A 739 11.68 24.73 0.05
C SER A 739 10.18 25.11 -0.09
N SER A 740 9.84 26.09 -0.93
CA SER A 740 8.44 26.44 -1.19
C SER A 740 8.18 27.07 -2.57
N ARG A 741 6.96 26.90 -3.08
CA ARG A 741 6.47 27.53 -4.31
C ARG A 741 6.52 29.06 -4.26
N ALA A 742 6.20 29.66 -3.11
CA ALA A 742 6.22 31.12 -2.95
C ALA A 742 7.63 31.70 -3.12
N GLU A 743 8.63 30.98 -2.61
CA GLU A 743 10.03 31.35 -2.73
C GLU A 743 10.55 31.17 -4.17
N TYR A 744 10.24 30.03 -4.80
CA TYR A 744 10.53 29.78 -6.22
C TYR A 744 9.96 30.88 -7.12
N LEU A 745 8.69 31.24 -6.95
CA LEU A 745 8.06 32.30 -7.75
C LEU A 745 8.75 33.65 -7.53
N ARG A 746 9.03 34.02 -6.28
CA ARG A 746 9.72 35.28 -5.91
C ARG A 746 11.09 35.43 -6.56
N VAL A 747 11.88 34.35 -6.62
CA VAL A 747 13.23 34.39 -7.19
C VAL A 747 13.17 34.26 -8.72
N SER A 748 12.38 33.33 -9.25
CA SER A 748 12.30 33.02 -10.68
C SER A 748 11.69 34.16 -11.51
N GLN A 749 10.71 34.90 -10.97
CA GLN A 749 10.08 36.03 -11.67
C GLN A 749 11.08 37.17 -11.99
N GLN A 750 12.23 37.23 -11.32
CA GLN A 750 13.27 38.22 -11.58
C GLN A 750 13.93 38.01 -12.97
N GLY A 751 13.84 36.80 -13.53
CA GLY A 751 14.28 36.48 -14.89
C GLY A 751 13.27 36.85 -16.00
N GLY A 752 12.06 37.30 -15.65
CA GLY A 752 11.04 37.71 -16.63
C GLY A 752 10.26 36.57 -17.30
N HIS A 753 10.43 35.32 -16.84
CA HIS A 753 9.75 34.15 -17.41
C HIS A 753 8.22 34.21 -17.20
N ALA A 754 7.46 34.04 -18.28
CA ALA A 754 6.02 33.88 -18.24
C ALA A 754 5.65 32.44 -17.81
N GLY A 755 4.47 32.24 -17.21
CA GLY A 755 3.98 30.89 -16.92
C GLY A 755 4.63 30.16 -15.73
N LEU A 756 5.51 30.79 -14.95
CA LEU A 756 6.10 30.15 -13.76
C LEU A 756 5.09 29.59 -12.74
N SER A 757 3.83 30.03 -12.78
CA SER A 757 2.79 29.59 -11.86
C SER A 757 2.24 28.19 -12.10
N TRP A 758 2.36 27.58 -13.29
CA TRP A 758 1.75 26.27 -13.59
C TRP A 758 2.73 25.08 -13.59
N THR A 759 4.03 25.34 -13.39
CA THR A 759 5.09 24.32 -13.34
C THR A 759 5.77 24.27 -11.96
N ALA A 760 6.34 23.10 -11.60
CA ALA A 760 7.19 22.94 -10.42
C ALA A 760 8.61 23.52 -10.62
N GLY A 761 9.04 23.70 -11.87
CA GLY A 761 10.37 24.19 -12.22
C GLY A 761 10.50 24.68 -13.66
N HIS A 762 11.65 25.25 -14.00
CA HIS A 762 12.04 25.60 -15.37
C HIS A 762 13.56 25.63 -15.51
N PHE A 763 14.07 25.35 -16.70
CA PHE A 763 15.40 25.73 -17.14
C PHE A 763 15.41 27.19 -17.62
N ASP A 764 16.45 27.93 -17.26
CA ASP A 764 16.70 29.29 -17.72
C ASP A 764 17.96 29.32 -18.59
N PRO A 765 17.85 29.33 -19.93
CA PRO A 765 19.01 29.36 -20.84
C PRO A 765 19.88 30.61 -20.69
N GLY A 766 19.30 31.74 -20.25
CA GLY A 766 20.00 33.01 -20.07
C GLY A 766 20.87 33.01 -18.82
N ALA A 767 20.35 32.47 -17.71
CA ALA A 767 21.10 32.25 -16.47
C ALA A 767 21.96 30.97 -16.51
N ASN A 768 21.67 30.05 -17.43
CA ASN A 768 22.23 28.71 -17.52
C ASN A 768 22.12 27.93 -16.21
N LEU A 769 20.91 27.88 -15.65
CA LEU A 769 20.60 27.11 -14.45
C LEU A 769 19.14 26.65 -14.44
N SER A 770 18.86 25.53 -13.79
CA SER A 770 17.51 25.01 -13.57
C SER A 770 16.98 25.46 -12.21
N ARG A 771 15.68 25.72 -12.10
CA ARG A 771 15.00 26.14 -10.86
C ARG A 771 13.84 25.20 -10.57
N LEU A 772 13.71 24.72 -9.34
CA LEU A 772 12.69 23.75 -8.93
C LEU A 772 12.22 24.06 -7.50
N PHE A 773 10.92 24.01 -7.20
CA PHE A 773 10.48 23.87 -5.80
C PHE A 773 10.04 22.44 -5.50
N VAL A 774 10.32 21.99 -4.27
CA VAL A 774 9.79 20.75 -3.71
C VAL A 774 8.45 21.07 -3.02
N PRO A 775 7.32 20.48 -3.46
CA PRO A 775 6.04 20.65 -2.79
C PRO A 775 6.01 19.81 -1.50
N THR A 776 5.59 20.42 -0.39
CA THR A 776 5.28 19.69 0.84
C THR A 776 3.95 18.92 0.70
N GLY A 777 3.93 17.66 1.09
CA GLY A 777 2.73 16.81 1.11
C GLY A 777 2.84 15.57 0.22
N GLU A 778 1.97 14.60 0.49
CA GLU A 778 1.98 13.28 -0.16
C GLU A 778 1.82 13.38 -1.69
N GLY A 779 2.63 12.61 -2.43
CA GLY A 779 2.71 12.64 -3.90
C GLY A 779 3.20 13.97 -4.49
N GLY A 780 3.56 14.96 -3.66
CA GLY A 780 3.97 16.28 -4.08
C GLY A 780 5.35 16.28 -4.75
N PHE A 781 6.29 15.58 -4.14
CA PHE A 781 7.67 15.53 -4.59
C PHE A 781 7.83 14.78 -5.91
N GLU A 782 7.10 13.68 -6.11
CA GLU A 782 7.15 12.83 -7.32
C GLU A 782 6.77 13.62 -8.59
N ARG A 783 5.78 14.51 -8.50
CA ARG A 783 5.39 15.40 -9.60
C ARG A 783 6.45 16.47 -9.88
N ALA A 784 7.12 16.98 -8.85
CA ALA A 784 8.23 17.90 -9.00
C ALA A 784 9.48 17.20 -9.57
N LEU A 785 9.70 15.94 -9.22
CA LEU A 785 10.80 15.11 -9.71
C LEU A 785 10.67 14.82 -11.22
N ALA A 786 9.47 14.51 -11.70
CA ALA A 786 9.19 14.44 -13.14
C ALA A 786 9.53 15.76 -13.85
N THR A 787 9.11 16.88 -13.28
CA THR A 787 9.46 18.23 -13.79
C THR A 787 10.97 18.48 -13.76
N PHE A 788 11.67 18.05 -12.70
CA PHE A 788 13.13 18.16 -12.61
C PHE A 788 13.84 17.43 -13.74
N LEU A 789 13.48 16.18 -14.02
CA LEU A 789 14.10 15.39 -15.10
C LEU A 789 13.84 16.00 -16.49
N HIS A 790 12.65 16.58 -16.68
CA HIS A 790 12.30 17.35 -17.87
C HIS A 790 13.25 18.54 -18.06
N GLU A 791 13.33 19.43 -17.07
CA GLU A 791 14.14 20.65 -17.14
C GLU A 791 15.65 20.38 -17.12
N LEU A 792 16.09 19.30 -16.46
CA LEU A 792 17.48 18.83 -16.51
C LEU A 792 17.87 18.39 -17.92
N THR A 793 16.93 17.84 -18.70
CA THR A 793 17.18 17.46 -20.10
C THR A 793 17.40 18.68 -20.97
N HIS A 794 16.58 19.72 -20.83
CA HIS A 794 16.78 21.01 -21.52
C HIS A 794 18.13 21.64 -21.15
N HIS A 795 18.47 21.64 -19.86
CA HIS A 795 19.76 22.14 -19.37
C HIS A 795 20.94 21.34 -19.92
N TRP A 796 20.88 20.00 -19.87
CA TRP A 796 21.93 19.13 -20.43
C TRP A 796 22.11 19.36 -21.93
N LEU A 797 21.02 19.53 -22.69
CA LEU A 797 21.08 19.83 -24.13
C LEU A 797 21.80 21.16 -24.41
N ASP A 798 21.45 22.27 -23.74
CA ASP A 798 22.14 23.55 -23.93
C ASP A 798 23.60 23.52 -23.45
N SER A 799 23.84 23.02 -22.23
CA SER A 799 25.13 23.13 -21.54
C SER A 799 26.16 22.04 -21.83
N ARG A 800 25.73 20.82 -22.17
CA ARG A 800 26.60 19.64 -22.06
C ARG A 800 26.62 18.72 -23.27
N CYS A 801 25.55 18.66 -24.07
CA CYS A 801 25.46 17.73 -25.20
C CYS A 801 26.74 17.74 -26.07
N PRO A 802 27.40 16.58 -26.29
CA PRO A 802 28.70 16.53 -26.95
C PRO A 802 28.61 16.85 -28.45
N ALA A 803 27.44 16.67 -29.06
CA ALA A 803 27.23 16.74 -30.51
C ALA A 803 27.27 18.16 -31.10
N PHE A 804 27.25 19.21 -30.28
CA PHE A 804 27.28 20.61 -30.73
C PHE A 804 27.86 21.56 -29.67
N SER A 805 28.43 22.69 -30.10
CA SER A 805 28.99 23.70 -29.20
C SER A 805 27.91 24.55 -28.52
N GLY A 806 28.25 25.18 -27.39
CA GLY A 806 27.32 26.10 -26.70
C GLY A 806 26.96 27.33 -27.55
N ASP A 807 27.91 27.80 -28.37
CA ASP A 807 27.65 28.90 -29.31
C ASP A 807 26.68 28.49 -30.44
N GLN A 808 26.60 27.20 -30.79
CA GLN A 808 25.64 26.67 -31.75
C GLN A 808 24.25 26.47 -31.12
N ALA A 809 24.19 25.91 -29.90
CA ALA A 809 22.96 25.65 -29.15
C ALA A 809 22.05 26.89 -29.02
N ARG A 810 22.66 28.07 -29.00
CA ARG A 810 22.00 29.38 -28.81
C ARG A 810 21.62 30.10 -30.09
N VAL A 811 21.77 29.46 -31.26
CA VAL A 811 21.35 29.98 -32.58
C VAL A 811 19.90 29.58 -32.92
N VAL A 812 19.22 28.85 -32.04
CA VAL A 812 17.80 28.50 -32.21
C VAL A 812 16.96 29.78 -32.26
N ASP A 813 16.50 30.12 -33.46
CA ASP A 813 15.50 31.17 -33.66
C ASP A 813 14.14 30.66 -33.14
N ALA A 814 13.39 31.50 -32.44
CA ALA A 814 12.06 31.16 -31.95
C ALA A 814 11.04 30.97 -33.10
N ASP A 815 11.40 31.38 -34.33
CA ASP A 815 10.70 31.09 -35.59
C ASP A 815 11.00 29.70 -36.19
N GLN A 816 11.93 28.93 -35.62
CA GLN A 816 12.33 27.63 -36.17
C GLN A 816 11.25 26.56 -36.01
N SER A 817 10.84 25.95 -37.11
CA SER A 817 9.96 24.77 -37.12
C SER A 817 10.63 23.55 -36.49
N GLY A 818 9.82 22.64 -35.95
CA GLY A 818 10.30 21.41 -35.33
C GLY A 818 10.35 21.45 -33.81
N TYR A 819 9.81 22.48 -33.16
CA TYR A 819 9.89 22.69 -31.70
C TYR A 819 9.32 21.51 -30.89
N TRP A 820 8.43 20.70 -31.48
CA TRP A 820 7.93 19.44 -30.90
C TRP A 820 9.05 18.50 -30.43
N ILE A 821 10.24 18.52 -31.05
CA ILE A 821 11.33 17.63 -30.64
C ILE A 821 11.91 18.00 -29.29
N VAL A 822 11.98 19.29 -28.96
CA VAL A 822 12.54 19.81 -27.71
C VAL A 822 11.73 19.27 -26.53
N GLU A 823 10.44 19.60 -26.52
CA GLU A 823 9.53 19.12 -25.48
C GLU A 823 9.35 17.60 -25.56
N GLY A 824 9.17 17.04 -26.75
CA GLY A 824 8.95 15.61 -26.95
C GLY A 824 10.09 14.73 -26.43
N PHE A 825 11.35 15.16 -26.60
CA PHE A 825 12.51 14.45 -26.07
C PHE A 825 12.64 14.59 -24.55
N ALA A 826 12.42 15.78 -24.00
CA ALA A 826 12.34 15.98 -22.55
C ALA A 826 11.18 15.20 -21.90
N CYS A 827 10.07 14.97 -22.61
CA CYS A 827 9.01 14.05 -22.18
C CYS A 827 9.44 12.58 -22.11
N ILE A 828 10.38 12.11 -22.95
CA ILE A 828 10.93 10.74 -22.84
C ILE A 828 11.72 10.63 -21.54
N ALA A 829 12.62 11.58 -21.32
CA ALA A 829 13.46 11.69 -20.14
C ALA A 829 12.65 11.71 -18.83
N GLU A 830 11.65 12.58 -18.76
CA GLU A 830 10.66 12.67 -17.68
C GLU A 830 9.93 11.33 -17.41
N GLY A 831 9.73 10.51 -18.45
CA GLY A 831 9.06 9.22 -18.39
C GLY A 831 9.96 8.02 -18.09
N LEU A 832 11.25 8.22 -17.83
CA LEU A 832 12.19 7.14 -17.50
C LEU A 832 11.90 6.56 -16.10
N VAL A 833 12.08 5.25 -15.96
CA VAL A 833 12.23 4.63 -14.63
C VAL A 833 13.71 4.58 -14.32
N LEU A 834 14.13 5.42 -13.37
CA LEU A 834 15.51 5.52 -12.91
C LEU A 834 15.68 4.63 -11.66
N ASP A 835 16.14 3.39 -11.88
CA ASP A 835 16.47 2.44 -10.82
C ASP A 835 17.85 2.79 -10.25
N VAL A 836 17.86 3.73 -9.30
CA VAL A 836 19.07 4.20 -8.60
C VAL A 836 19.75 3.11 -7.77
N ASP A 837 19.10 1.97 -7.53
CA ASP A 837 19.66 0.85 -6.79
C ASP A 837 20.46 -0.11 -7.69
N ARG A 838 19.98 -0.34 -8.91
CA ARG A 838 20.71 -1.05 -9.97
C ARG A 838 21.65 -0.13 -10.78
N TRP A 839 21.46 1.19 -10.64
CA TRP A 839 22.07 2.22 -11.48
C TRP A 839 21.69 2.06 -12.96
N GLU A 840 20.40 1.79 -13.20
CA GLU A 840 19.83 1.51 -14.53
C GLU A 840 18.72 2.51 -14.87
N ALA A 841 18.77 3.10 -16.07
CA ALA A 841 17.67 3.85 -16.64
C ALA A 841 16.87 3.00 -17.63
N GLN A 842 15.59 2.80 -17.35
CA GLN A 842 14.69 2.00 -18.18
C GLN A 842 13.68 2.91 -18.90
N VAL A 843 13.85 3.03 -20.21
CA VAL A 843 12.80 3.51 -21.11
C VAL A 843 11.72 2.42 -21.20
N GLY A 844 10.45 2.81 -21.28
CA GLY A 844 9.34 1.86 -21.46
C GLY A 844 8.55 1.55 -20.20
N ALA A 845 9.24 1.37 -19.06
CA ALA A 845 8.72 0.72 -17.85
C ALA A 845 7.52 1.43 -17.18
N ARG A 846 7.40 2.76 -17.32
CA ARG A 846 6.17 3.49 -17.03
C ARG A 846 5.55 3.98 -18.34
N LEU A 847 4.25 3.74 -18.50
CA LEU A 847 3.46 4.35 -19.56
C LEU A 847 3.01 5.73 -19.10
N GLY A 848 3.85 6.73 -19.39
CA GLY A 848 3.60 8.10 -18.95
C GLY A 848 2.25 8.62 -19.44
N GLU A 849 1.56 9.37 -18.59
CA GLU A 849 0.19 9.86 -18.84
C GLU A 849 0.04 10.54 -20.21
N ARG A 850 1.09 11.22 -20.68
CA ARG A 850 1.16 11.92 -21.97
C ARG A 850 0.97 11.00 -23.17
N LEU A 851 1.55 9.79 -23.14
CA LEU A 851 1.33 8.78 -24.19
C LEU A 851 -0.11 8.27 -24.13
N ALA A 852 -0.62 7.97 -22.93
CA ALA A 852 -2.00 7.52 -22.75
C ALA A 852 -3.02 8.56 -23.22
N LEU A 853 -2.78 9.85 -22.93
CA LEU A 853 -3.59 10.97 -23.41
C LEU A 853 -3.61 11.02 -24.95
N ALA A 854 -2.44 10.96 -25.60
CA ALA A 854 -2.35 10.95 -27.07
C ALA A 854 -3.05 9.72 -27.69
N ALA A 855 -2.89 8.53 -27.10
CA ALA A 855 -3.55 7.30 -27.55
C ALA A 855 -5.09 7.40 -27.50
N SER A 856 -5.61 8.14 -26.51
CA SER A 856 -7.04 8.28 -26.22
C SER A 856 -7.78 9.28 -27.11
N CYS A 857 -7.05 10.14 -27.83
CA CYS A 857 -7.65 11.19 -28.64
C CYS A 857 -8.28 10.67 -29.94
N GLY A 858 -9.42 11.25 -30.32
CA GLY A 858 -9.95 11.22 -31.68
C GLY A 858 -9.13 12.09 -32.64
N PRO A 859 -9.14 11.82 -33.96
CA PRO A 859 -8.40 12.61 -34.95
C PRO A 859 -8.69 14.13 -34.93
N GLU A 860 -9.92 14.51 -34.57
CA GLU A 860 -10.39 15.89 -34.44
C GLU A 860 -9.96 16.59 -33.14
N GLN A 861 -9.64 15.81 -32.10
CA GLN A 861 -9.13 16.33 -30.82
C GLN A 861 -7.63 16.64 -30.91
N LEU A 862 -6.88 15.84 -31.66
CA LEU A 862 -5.45 16.02 -31.88
C LEU A 862 -5.13 17.35 -32.60
N ILE A 863 -3.91 17.85 -32.41
CA ILE A 863 -3.29 18.81 -33.31
C ILE A 863 -2.95 18.07 -34.62
N PRO A 864 -3.29 18.60 -35.81
CA PRO A 864 -2.88 17.99 -37.07
C PRO A 864 -1.38 17.74 -37.11
N TRP A 865 -0.94 16.53 -37.47
CA TRP A 865 0.47 16.12 -37.37
C TRP A 865 1.44 17.01 -38.15
N GLU A 866 1.01 17.55 -39.29
CA GLU A 866 1.77 18.54 -40.06
C GLU A 866 1.92 19.88 -39.32
N GLN A 867 0.88 20.34 -38.62
CA GLN A 867 0.96 21.52 -37.75
C GLN A 867 1.87 21.24 -36.55
N LEU A 868 1.73 20.07 -35.89
CA LEU A 868 2.59 19.68 -34.76
C LEU A 868 4.07 19.69 -35.16
N PHE A 869 4.42 19.08 -36.27
CA PHE A 869 5.82 18.95 -36.68
C PHE A 869 6.40 20.24 -37.29
N SER A 870 5.57 21.10 -37.88
CA SER A 870 6.00 22.44 -38.34
C SER A 870 5.99 23.50 -37.24
N GLN A 871 5.46 23.19 -36.05
CA GLN A 871 5.30 24.10 -34.92
C GLN A 871 6.63 24.75 -34.52
N THR A 872 6.58 26.06 -34.31
CA THR A 872 7.70 26.89 -33.81
C THR A 872 7.46 27.26 -32.34
N GLN A 873 8.50 27.71 -31.64
CA GLN A 873 8.38 28.15 -30.23
C GLN A 873 7.41 29.35 -30.10
N VAL A 874 7.53 30.37 -30.96
CA VAL A 874 6.57 31.50 -31.00
C VAL A 874 5.17 30.99 -31.32
N GLY A 875 5.05 30.06 -32.26
CA GLY A 875 3.77 29.50 -32.66
C GLY A 875 3.08 28.71 -31.55
N MET A 876 3.82 28.14 -30.60
CA MET A 876 3.25 27.44 -29.43
C MET A 876 2.35 28.36 -28.59
N GLY A 877 2.67 29.67 -28.55
CA GLY A 877 1.82 30.69 -27.93
C GLY A 877 0.42 30.80 -28.54
N THR A 878 0.20 30.34 -29.78
CA THR A 878 -1.13 30.31 -30.43
C THR A 878 -2.01 29.12 -29.99
N LEU A 879 -1.43 28.16 -29.27
CA LEU A 879 -2.15 27.04 -28.65
C LEU A 879 -2.75 27.44 -27.28
N VAL A 880 -2.20 28.48 -26.64
CA VAL A 880 -2.65 29.01 -25.36
C VAL A 880 -4.03 29.66 -25.50
N GLY A 881 -4.93 29.39 -24.54
CA GLY A 881 -6.26 30.01 -24.48
C GLY A 881 -7.32 29.40 -25.39
N GLN A 882 -7.02 28.30 -26.10
CA GLN A 882 -8.05 27.48 -26.74
C GLN A 882 -8.86 26.71 -25.69
N GLU A 883 -10.14 26.46 -25.97
CA GLU A 883 -11.04 25.78 -25.04
C GLU A 883 -10.54 24.35 -24.73
N PRO A 884 -10.29 24.00 -23.46
CA PRO A 884 -9.85 22.66 -23.09
C PRO A 884 -10.90 21.59 -23.39
N GLN A 885 -10.47 20.45 -23.92
CA GLN A 885 -11.36 19.34 -24.26
C GLN A 885 -11.33 18.24 -23.19
N PRO A 886 -12.48 17.64 -22.84
CA PRO A 886 -12.51 16.47 -21.97
C PRO A 886 -12.09 15.22 -22.76
N ILE A 887 -11.05 14.52 -22.27
CA ILE A 887 -10.51 13.31 -22.90
C ILE A 887 -10.46 12.19 -21.87
N ALA A 888 -11.13 11.08 -22.16
CA ALA A 888 -11.17 9.92 -21.27
C ALA A 888 -9.91 9.06 -21.49
N VAL A 889 -9.06 8.92 -20.47
CA VAL A 889 -7.78 8.21 -20.56
C VAL A 889 -7.91 6.82 -19.92
N PRO A 890 -7.71 5.70 -20.66
CA PRO A 890 -7.92 4.35 -20.12
C PRO A 890 -7.08 4.01 -18.88
N LEU A 891 -5.89 4.59 -18.76
CA LEU A 891 -4.98 4.39 -17.62
C LEU A 891 -5.34 5.25 -16.39
N GLN A 892 -6.38 6.10 -16.46
CA GLN A 892 -6.86 6.87 -15.31
C GLN A 892 -8.38 6.71 -15.17
N LEU A 893 -8.79 5.96 -14.15
CA LEU A 893 -10.17 5.55 -14.01
C LEU A 893 -11.08 6.72 -13.61
N GLY A 894 -12.26 6.76 -14.22
CA GLY A 894 -13.36 7.65 -13.86
C GLY A 894 -13.20 9.12 -14.21
N TRP A 895 -11.99 9.54 -14.59
CA TRP A 895 -11.67 10.94 -14.83
C TRP A 895 -11.69 11.24 -16.33
N LEU A 896 -12.35 12.34 -16.69
CA LEU A 896 -12.14 12.98 -17.98
C LEU A 896 -11.01 13.97 -17.80
N ARG A 897 -9.84 13.68 -18.36
CA ARG A 897 -8.72 14.62 -18.35
C ARG A 897 -9.06 15.79 -19.25
N THR A 898 -9.25 16.95 -18.66
CA THR A 898 -9.36 18.22 -19.37
C THR A 898 -8.00 18.57 -19.95
N ALA A 899 -7.86 18.53 -21.27
CA ALA A 899 -6.63 18.82 -21.99
C ALA A 899 -6.83 20.01 -22.94
N ASP A 900 -6.04 21.07 -22.76
CA ASP A 900 -5.94 22.14 -23.75
C ASP A 900 -4.97 21.77 -24.89
N ARG A 901 -4.81 22.66 -25.87
CA ARG A 901 -3.89 22.41 -26.98
C ARG A 901 -2.42 22.36 -26.56
N VAL A 902 -2.04 22.97 -25.44
CA VAL A 902 -0.66 22.88 -24.93
C VAL A 902 -0.42 21.49 -24.34
N ALA A 903 -1.32 20.99 -23.50
CA ALA A 903 -1.28 19.61 -22.99
C ALA A 903 -1.27 18.58 -24.13
N LEU A 904 -2.06 18.79 -25.19
CA LEU A 904 -2.06 17.95 -26.39
C LEU A 904 -0.77 18.05 -27.20
N PHE A 905 -0.15 19.24 -27.29
CA PHE A 905 1.16 19.41 -27.90
C PHE A 905 2.23 18.59 -27.17
N TYR A 906 2.30 18.69 -25.84
CA TYR A 906 3.21 17.86 -25.03
C TYR A 906 2.90 16.36 -25.17
N ALA A 907 1.61 15.97 -25.17
CA ALA A 907 1.19 14.58 -25.32
C ALA A 907 1.60 13.95 -26.66
N GLN A 908 1.30 14.64 -27.76
CA GLN A 908 1.66 14.16 -29.10
C GLN A 908 3.17 14.19 -29.35
N SER A 909 3.86 15.21 -28.84
CA SER A 909 5.33 15.31 -28.94
C SER A 909 6.01 14.17 -28.18
N ALA A 910 5.54 13.88 -26.94
CA ALA A 910 6.01 12.75 -26.14
C ALA A 910 5.78 11.42 -26.85
N ALA A 911 4.56 11.18 -27.35
CA ALA A 911 4.21 9.95 -28.04
C ALA A 911 5.03 9.76 -29.33
N ALA A 912 5.23 10.83 -30.12
CA ALA A 912 6.01 10.78 -31.35
C ALA A 912 7.50 10.51 -31.08
N ALA A 913 8.10 11.24 -30.14
CA ALA A 913 9.50 11.05 -29.78
C ALA A 913 9.73 9.64 -29.19
N ARG A 914 8.85 9.16 -28.31
CA ARG A 914 8.96 7.84 -27.69
C ARG A 914 8.76 6.70 -28.69
N TYR A 915 7.79 6.81 -29.61
CA TYR A 915 7.65 5.88 -30.74
C TYR A 915 8.94 5.80 -31.55
N LEU A 916 9.54 6.94 -31.92
CA LEU A 916 10.79 6.97 -32.68
C LEU A 916 11.99 6.41 -31.91
N PHE A 917 11.94 6.40 -30.57
CA PHE A 917 13.00 5.86 -29.71
C PHE A 917 12.87 4.34 -29.44
N GLU A 918 11.64 3.87 -29.19
CA GLU A 918 11.33 2.52 -28.71
C GLU A 918 10.77 1.58 -29.78
N ALA A 919 9.85 2.06 -30.60
CA ALA A 919 9.09 1.23 -31.52
C ALA A 919 9.93 0.72 -32.71
N GLU A 920 9.43 -0.33 -33.38
CA GLU A 920 10.14 -1.01 -34.47
C GLU A 920 11.57 -1.39 -34.08
N ASP A 921 11.75 -1.96 -32.88
CA ASP A 921 13.03 -2.33 -32.25
C ASP A 921 14.04 -1.16 -32.13
N GLY A 922 13.52 0.07 -31.99
CA GLY A 922 14.33 1.29 -31.96
C GLY A 922 14.92 1.70 -33.31
N ARG A 923 14.38 1.21 -34.43
CA ARG A 923 14.84 1.53 -35.81
C ARG A 923 15.10 3.02 -36.05
N HIS A 924 14.26 3.89 -35.51
CA HIS A 924 14.35 5.34 -35.73
C HIS A 924 15.17 6.09 -34.67
N ARG A 925 15.69 5.41 -33.62
CA ARG A 925 16.33 6.04 -32.47
C ARG A 925 17.51 6.93 -32.86
N ARG A 926 18.36 6.49 -33.79
CA ARG A 926 19.49 7.28 -34.26
C ARG A 926 19.04 8.52 -35.04
N ALA A 927 18.02 8.39 -35.91
CA ALA A 927 17.47 9.50 -36.66
C ALA A 927 16.80 10.54 -35.74
N LEU A 928 16.16 10.09 -34.65
CA LEU A 928 15.57 10.96 -33.63
C LEU A 928 16.64 11.82 -32.95
N LEU A 929 17.73 11.20 -32.48
CA LEU A 929 18.85 11.92 -31.86
C LEU A 929 19.51 12.90 -32.85
N GLU A 930 19.63 12.53 -34.13
CA GLU A 930 20.10 13.43 -35.18
C GLU A 930 19.15 14.60 -35.46
N TYR A 931 17.84 14.41 -35.32
CA TYR A 931 16.83 15.47 -35.41
C TYR A 931 16.91 16.42 -34.21
N VAL A 932 17.15 15.91 -32.99
CA VAL A 932 17.47 16.74 -31.81
C VAL A 932 18.70 17.60 -32.09
N VAL A 933 19.81 17.00 -32.54
CA VAL A 933 21.04 17.76 -32.89
C VAL A 933 20.77 18.80 -33.96
N ALA A 934 20.06 18.45 -35.03
CA ALA A 934 19.69 19.39 -36.09
C ALA A 934 18.91 20.61 -35.57
N PHE A 935 18.02 20.41 -34.59
CA PHE A 935 17.27 21.50 -33.96
C PHE A 935 18.21 22.46 -33.23
N TYR A 936 19.03 21.94 -32.31
CA TYR A 936 19.96 22.76 -31.51
C TYR A 936 21.12 23.36 -32.33
N THR A 937 21.45 22.83 -33.52
CA THR A 937 22.44 23.44 -34.43
C THR A 937 21.84 24.39 -35.47
N GLY A 938 20.52 24.56 -35.51
CA GLY A 938 19.83 25.40 -36.50
C GLY A 938 19.80 24.82 -37.92
N ASP A 939 20.01 23.50 -38.10
CA ASP A 939 20.02 22.84 -39.40
C ASP A 939 18.59 22.58 -39.90
N ARG A 940 17.93 23.65 -40.35
CA ARG A 940 16.56 23.62 -40.89
C ARG A 940 16.37 22.64 -42.06
N ALA A 941 17.44 22.24 -42.76
CA ALA A 941 17.34 21.28 -43.86
C ALA A 941 17.10 19.83 -43.37
N ARG A 942 17.50 19.52 -42.13
CA ARG A 942 17.30 18.22 -41.46
C ARG A 942 16.06 18.17 -40.56
N LEU A 943 15.40 19.30 -40.31
CA LEU A 943 14.14 19.39 -39.56
C LEU A 943 12.89 19.02 -40.38
N ASP A 944 13.08 18.40 -41.53
CA ASP A 944 12.02 17.83 -42.37
C ASP A 944 11.75 16.37 -41.95
N VAL A 945 10.56 16.12 -41.38
CA VAL A 945 10.14 14.80 -40.87
C VAL A 945 10.20 13.71 -41.95
N GLN A 946 9.84 14.03 -43.20
CA GLN A 946 9.84 13.05 -44.29
C GLN A 946 11.26 12.67 -44.70
N LYS A 947 12.18 13.65 -44.73
CA LYS A 947 13.60 13.38 -45.00
C LYS A 947 14.29 12.67 -43.84
N ALA A 948 13.96 13.01 -42.61
CA ALA A 948 14.60 12.44 -41.41
C ALA A 948 14.17 11.00 -41.13
N PHE A 949 12.89 10.67 -41.30
CA PHE A 949 12.33 9.37 -40.88
C PHE A 949 11.80 8.50 -42.03
N GLY A 950 11.74 9.04 -43.26
CA GLY A 950 11.20 8.32 -44.43
C GLY A 950 9.67 8.19 -44.44
N LEU A 951 8.97 8.97 -43.61
CA LEU A 951 7.52 8.94 -43.41
C LEU A 951 6.95 10.36 -43.50
N SER A 952 5.85 10.57 -44.21
CA SER A 952 5.15 11.87 -44.14
C SER A 952 4.65 12.15 -42.71
N PRO A 953 4.42 13.44 -42.34
CA PRO A 953 3.83 13.81 -41.06
C PRO A 953 2.59 12.98 -40.67
N GLN A 954 1.69 12.76 -41.63
CA GLN A 954 0.45 12.01 -41.44
C GLN A 954 0.70 10.50 -41.25
N GLU A 955 1.62 9.90 -42.02
CA GLU A 955 1.98 8.48 -41.86
C GLU A 955 2.67 8.22 -40.53
N LEU A 956 3.62 9.08 -40.13
CA LEU A 956 4.28 8.98 -38.83
C LEU A 956 3.25 9.11 -37.69
N GLY A 957 2.41 10.14 -37.73
CA GLY A 957 1.35 10.34 -36.75
C GLY A 957 0.38 9.17 -36.60
N ALA A 958 0.01 8.54 -37.72
CA ALA A 958 -0.83 7.34 -37.71
C ALA A 958 -0.15 6.14 -37.01
N ARG A 959 1.15 5.90 -37.27
CA ARG A 959 1.91 4.84 -36.59
C ARG A 959 2.10 5.11 -35.10
N VAL A 960 2.43 6.36 -34.75
CA VAL A 960 2.56 6.82 -33.37
C VAL A 960 1.29 6.51 -32.57
N LEU A 961 0.10 6.82 -33.10
CA LEU A 961 -1.18 6.55 -32.43
C LEU A 961 -1.47 5.05 -32.32
N ALA A 962 -1.21 4.27 -33.38
CA ALA A 962 -1.44 2.83 -33.37
C ALA A 962 -0.58 2.15 -32.29
N TRP A 963 0.72 2.44 -32.27
CA TRP A 963 1.64 1.94 -31.25
C TRP A 963 1.29 2.44 -29.85
N SER A 964 0.94 3.72 -29.69
CA SER A 964 0.55 4.27 -28.37
C SER A 964 -0.68 3.56 -27.80
N ARG A 965 -1.65 3.20 -28.65
CA ARG A 965 -2.85 2.42 -28.26
C ARG A 965 -2.50 0.97 -27.91
N GLU A 966 -1.61 0.34 -28.65
CA GLU A 966 -1.08 -1.00 -28.32
C GLU A 966 -0.39 -1.02 -26.96
N GLN A 967 0.46 -0.02 -26.65
CA GLN A 967 1.12 0.06 -25.35
C GLN A 967 0.12 0.25 -24.20
N VAL A 968 -0.90 1.12 -24.38
CA VAL A 968 -1.99 1.27 -23.40
C VAL A 968 -2.76 -0.03 -23.21
N ALA A 969 -3.08 -0.76 -24.29
CA ALA A 969 -3.75 -2.05 -24.21
C ALA A 969 -2.93 -3.08 -23.40
N LEU A 970 -1.64 -3.21 -23.70
CA LEU A 970 -0.71 -4.10 -22.97
C LEU A 970 -0.67 -3.78 -21.46
N ARG A 971 -0.67 -2.50 -21.08
CA ARG A 971 -0.71 -2.06 -19.67
C ARG A 971 -2.02 -2.37 -18.97
N MET A 972 -3.13 -2.36 -19.71
CA MET A 972 -4.46 -2.79 -19.26
C MET A 972 -4.60 -4.32 -19.21
N GLY A 973 -3.53 -5.10 -19.42
CA GLY A 973 -3.55 -6.56 -19.47
C GLY A 973 -4.18 -7.14 -20.74
N GLN A 974 -4.50 -6.30 -21.74
CA GLN A 974 -5.11 -6.70 -23.00
C GLN A 974 -4.02 -7.19 -23.97
N ARG A 975 -4.25 -8.34 -24.61
CA ARG A 975 -3.38 -8.96 -25.61
C ARG A 975 -4.19 -9.39 -26.83
#